data_AF-A0A919P418-F1
#
_entry.id   AF-A0A919P418-F1
#
_cell.length_a   1.000
_cell.length_b   1.000
_cell.length_c   1.000
_cell.angle_alpha   90.00
_cell.angle_beta   90.00
_cell.angle_gamma   90.00
#
_symmetry.space_group_name_H-M   'P 1'
#
loop_
_entity.id
_entity.type
_entity.pdbx_description
1 polymer ?
#
loop_
_entity_poly.entity_id
_entity_poly.type
_entity_poly.pdbx_seq_one_letter_code
_entity_poly.pdbx_strand_id
1 'polypeptide(L)'
;MASRTAPHGYRRSAGRRWVGAATALLGTAALTLGGVGPVSAASQIGDGTFETGAEGWVAYGTDGPLDTSSGALCVDVPAGSSQYGVGVVLNGVAIDEGTTYTLGFTATASTDVTIRALVGQDGAPYGTVLDKSPALTTKPTATSYAFTAAATYPAESGDGDPRGQIAFQLGGFTADAWTFCLDDVSLSSESELLTHTSFAESLGPWSLYGTSDPVFADGRMCVDLPGGQVNPWDAGLVYNGLPVDEAQNYVLSFTASSSPATPVRALVGEGGGAYRTVLDQSAVPLTTELATYEYPFTAGLTFPADGTAPGQLAFHLGKSSAYTFCISEVSLTTSATPPPVYQPDTGPRVRVNQVGYLPLGPKRATLVTDETVAVPWELHDADGDVVADGRTTPAGLDASSRLNVHTIDFSDVTDPGEGLTLVADGETSRPFDIDADLYQQLRYDTLDYFYPARSGIAIDGAIAGDDYARPAGHVGVAPNQGDTDVPCIGPRDYYDGWTCDYRLDVSGGWYDAGDHGKYVVNGGIAVSQLLSTYERSTRAASADAGALADGTLAIPEHGDHVPDVLDEARWELEWMLKMIAPSGEYAGMVHHKVHDEGWTGLPLLPSDDAQPRSLARPSTAATLNVAAVAAQGARLFRDLDPAFADMLLAAARSTYEAAVAHPAVYAPDAAGADGGGAYGDRDVSDEFYWAAAELFLTTGGSEYEQAVLASPQHTADVFTADGFGWGSTAALGRLDLATVPSDLPGRDSVVASVVAGADGYVASQAAQPWGSVYSPSGDYVWGSSSQVANNLVVVGTAFDLTGDEKYRTSVLEGVDYLLGRNALNQSYVTGWGEVASHQQHNRWWAHELDPSLPSPPVGSLAGGPNSQAGSWDPTTQAAFPAGCAPSACYIDEIGAWSTNEVAVNWQSAISWVASFLADQDGGEPVQVAPAITQQPKDVRGRLGATVTFTAAASGTPAPTVRWQVRWCRGRWVTIPGATKPTLTLPVTLLGVASEYRAVFTNPAGSATTRAASMTVVLPWQLR
;
A
#
# COMPACT_ATOMS: atom_id res chain seq x y z
N MET A 1 11.61 -35.04 -54.35
CA MET A 1 11.29 -35.22 -55.79
C MET A 1 10.11 -34.32 -56.12
N ALA A 2 10.29 -33.37 -57.06
CA ALA A 2 9.30 -32.49 -57.76
C ALA A 2 8.31 -31.66 -56.89
N SER A 3 7.96 -30.39 -57.12
CA SER A 3 8.39 -29.34 -58.06
C SER A 3 7.83 -27.98 -57.59
N ARG A 4 8.64 -26.91 -57.71
CA ARG A 4 8.32 -25.52 -58.12
C ARG A 4 7.33 -24.61 -57.33
N THR A 5 7.94 -23.49 -56.88
CA THR A 5 7.57 -22.05 -57.02
C THR A 5 6.54 -21.38 -56.09
N ALA A 6 6.97 -20.20 -55.59
CA ALA A 6 6.37 -19.26 -54.63
C ALA A 6 4.98 -18.67 -54.99
N PRO A 7 4.35 -17.87 -54.09
CA PRO A 7 4.55 -16.41 -54.19
C PRO A 7 4.50 -15.58 -52.87
N HIS A 8 4.89 -14.32 -53.06
CA HIS A 8 4.81 -13.15 -52.18
C HIS A 8 3.44 -12.84 -51.54
N GLY A 9 3.50 -12.32 -50.31
CA GLY A 9 3.09 -10.94 -49.96
C GLY A 9 1.61 -10.58 -49.94
N TYR A 10 1.07 -10.30 -48.75
CA TYR A 10 -0.11 -9.45 -48.57
C TYR A 10 0.04 -8.50 -47.38
N ARG A 11 -0.23 -7.22 -47.67
CA ARG A 11 -0.33 -6.10 -46.73
C ARG A 11 -1.59 -6.24 -45.88
N ARG A 12 -1.46 -5.95 -44.58
CA ARG A 12 -2.55 -5.66 -43.64
C ARG A 12 -3.30 -4.40 -44.08
N SER A 13 -4.63 -4.48 -44.12
CA SER A 13 -5.53 -3.33 -44.04
C SER A 13 -6.68 -3.69 -43.10
N ALA A 14 -6.67 -3.14 -41.89
CA ALA A 14 -7.83 -3.14 -41.01
C ALA A 14 -8.15 -1.68 -40.68
N GLY A 15 -9.06 -1.09 -41.46
CA GLY A 15 -9.71 0.16 -41.11
C GLY A 15 -10.88 -0.15 -40.17
N ARG A 16 -10.80 0.30 -38.91
CA ARG A 16 -11.95 0.33 -38.01
C ARG A 16 -12.93 1.41 -38.49
N ARG A 17 -14.09 0.99 -38.99
CA ARG A 17 -15.28 1.85 -39.17
C ARG A 17 -16.24 1.60 -38.02
N TRP A 18 -16.58 2.68 -37.32
CA TRP A 18 -17.76 2.83 -36.46
C TRP A 18 -19.04 2.61 -37.25
N VAL A 19 -19.91 1.69 -36.80
CA VAL A 19 -21.40 1.66 -36.72
C VAL A 19 -21.69 0.30 -36.06
N GLY A 20 -22.39 0.13 -34.95
CA GLY A 20 -23.64 0.73 -34.50
C GLY A 20 -24.11 -0.06 -33.26
N ALA A 21 -24.81 0.64 -32.37
CA ALA A 21 -25.28 0.14 -31.09
C ALA A 21 -26.04 -1.19 -31.20
N ALA A 22 -25.55 -2.21 -30.49
CA ALA A 22 -26.36 -3.31 -30.01
C ALA A 22 -26.38 -3.20 -28.48
N THR A 23 -27.53 -2.78 -27.96
CA THR A 23 -27.92 -2.84 -26.55
C THR A 23 -27.75 -4.27 -26.04
N ALA A 24 -26.59 -4.57 -25.48
CA ALA A 24 -26.44 -5.66 -24.52
C ALA A 24 -26.82 -5.08 -23.16
N LEU A 25 -27.88 -5.62 -22.55
CA LEU A 25 -28.18 -5.37 -21.16
C LEU A 25 -26.97 -5.80 -20.33
N LEU A 26 -26.17 -4.83 -19.88
CA LEU A 26 -25.25 -4.99 -18.75
C LEU A 26 -26.13 -5.24 -17.53
N GLY A 27 -26.39 -6.51 -17.25
CA GLY A 27 -26.70 -6.92 -15.89
C GLY A 27 -25.47 -6.64 -15.06
N THR A 28 -25.48 -5.54 -14.32
CA THR A 28 -24.57 -5.31 -13.19
C THR A 28 -24.71 -6.49 -12.25
N ALA A 29 -23.83 -7.47 -12.36
CA ALA A 29 -23.56 -8.39 -11.28
C ALA A 29 -22.87 -7.55 -10.20
N ALA A 30 -23.67 -6.98 -9.30
CA ALA A 30 -23.17 -6.53 -8.03
C ALA A 30 -22.43 -7.71 -7.42
N LEU A 31 -21.14 -7.56 -7.16
CA LEU A 31 -20.45 -8.38 -6.18
C LEU A 31 -21.20 -8.17 -4.87
N THR A 32 -22.14 -9.07 -4.60
CA THR A 32 -22.67 -9.25 -3.26
C THR A 32 -21.49 -9.78 -2.45
N LEU A 33 -20.75 -8.88 -1.78
CA LEU A 33 -20.19 -9.20 -0.47
C LEU A 33 -21.31 -9.93 0.24
N GLY A 34 -21.08 -11.21 0.56
CA GLY A 34 -22.06 -12.00 1.28
C GLY A 34 -22.34 -11.26 2.57
N GLY A 35 -23.46 -10.53 2.61
CA GLY A 35 -23.95 -9.90 3.81
C GLY A 35 -24.10 -11.02 4.81
N VAL A 36 -23.22 -11.04 5.81
CA VAL A 36 -23.48 -11.80 7.01
C VAL A 36 -24.82 -11.25 7.48
N GLY A 37 -25.85 -12.10 7.49
CA GLY A 37 -27.14 -11.71 8.06
C GLY A 37 -26.92 -11.22 9.50
N PRO A 38 -27.83 -10.42 10.06
CA PRO A 38 -27.68 -9.87 11.40
C PRO A 38 -27.29 -11.00 12.36
N VAL A 39 -26.06 -10.97 12.85
CA VAL A 39 -25.62 -11.89 13.88
C VAL A 39 -26.36 -11.43 15.14
N SER A 40 -27.35 -12.20 15.58
CA SER A 40 -27.91 -11.97 16.91
C SER A 40 -26.76 -12.09 17.91
N ALA A 41 -26.68 -11.16 18.87
CA ALA A 41 -25.73 -11.19 19.99
C ALA A 41 -25.36 -12.63 20.38
N ALA A 42 -24.07 -12.97 20.24
CA ALA A 42 -23.64 -14.36 20.32
C ALA A 42 -24.00 -14.91 21.71
N SER A 43 -24.89 -15.90 21.74
CA SER A 43 -25.29 -16.47 23.02
C SER A 43 -24.13 -17.26 23.61
N GLN A 44 -23.91 -17.14 24.92
CA GLN A 44 -22.93 -17.94 25.66
C GLN A 44 -23.38 -19.39 25.87
N ILE A 45 -24.58 -19.73 25.39
CA ILE A 45 -25.11 -21.10 25.33
C ILE A 45 -25.16 -21.55 23.87
N GLY A 46 -25.23 -22.87 23.61
CA GLY A 46 -25.33 -23.45 22.26
C GLY A 46 -26.64 -23.10 21.53
N ASP A 47 -27.13 -23.96 20.63
CA ASP A 47 -28.39 -23.69 19.92
C ASP A 47 -29.57 -23.54 20.90
N GLY A 48 -30.09 -22.32 21.00
CA GLY A 48 -31.26 -21.96 21.80
C GLY A 48 -32.57 -21.89 21.00
N THR A 49 -32.51 -22.11 19.68
CA THR A 49 -33.66 -22.11 18.76
C THR A 49 -34.29 -23.50 18.59
N PHE A 50 -33.59 -24.55 19.03
CA PHE A 50 -34.05 -25.95 19.00
C PHE A 50 -34.44 -26.51 17.62
N GLU A 51 -34.15 -25.79 16.53
CA GLU A 51 -34.42 -26.21 15.15
C GLU A 51 -33.62 -27.47 14.74
N THR A 52 -32.47 -27.70 15.39
CA THR A 52 -31.58 -28.83 15.11
C THR A 52 -31.58 -29.91 16.21
N GLY A 53 -32.28 -29.69 17.32
CA GLY A 53 -32.42 -30.60 18.45
C GLY A 53 -32.30 -29.90 19.82
N ALA A 54 -32.29 -30.68 20.91
CA ALA A 54 -32.31 -30.13 22.28
C ALA A 54 -30.90 -29.81 22.85
N GLU A 55 -29.83 -29.97 22.07
CA GLU A 55 -28.43 -29.63 22.38
C GLU A 55 -28.05 -29.37 23.86
N GLY A 56 -27.94 -30.43 24.67
CA GLY A 56 -27.48 -30.33 26.06
C GLY A 56 -28.53 -29.93 27.10
N TRP A 57 -29.73 -29.53 26.67
CA TRP A 57 -30.88 -29.35 27.55
C TRP A 57 -31.40 -30.70 28.05
N VAL A 58 -31.79 -30.74 29.33
CA VAL A 58 -32.30 -31.94 29.99
C VAL A 58 -33.62 -31.60 30.68
N ALA A 59 -34.63 -32.45 30.47
CA ALA A 59 -35.83 -32.45 31.26
C ALA A 59 -35.79 -33.53 32.34
N TYR A 60 -36.35 -33.24 33.51
CA TYR A 60 -36.59 -34.23 34.55
C TYR A 60 -38.02 -34.11 35.08
N GLY A 61 -38.57 -35.25 35.51
CA GLY A 61 -39.94 -35.32 36.07
C GLY A 61 -41.06 -35.10 35.06
N THR A 62 -40.78 -35.08 33.75
CA THR A 62 -41.76 -34.91 32.66
C THR A 62 -42.36 -36.24 32.20
N ASP A 63 -43.53 -36.19 31.57
CA ASP A 63 -44.15 -37.35 30.92
C ASP A 63 -43.63 -37.49 29.47
N GLY A 64 -42.60 -38.30 29.28
CA GLY A 64 -41.99 -38.54 27.97
C GLY A 64 -40.69 -37.75 27.73
N PRO A 65 -40.02 -37.98 26.57
CA PRO A 65 -38.77 -37.31 26.22
C PRO A 65 -39.01 -35.85 25.78
N LEU A 66 -37.92 -35.06 25.71
CA LEU A 66 -37.91 -33.75 25.06
C LEU A 66 -38.37 -33.88 23.59
N ASP A 67 -39.34 -33.07 23.16
CA ASP A 67 -39.80 -32.99 21.77
C ASP A 67 -39.37 -31.65 21.16
N THR A 68 -38.63 -31.68 20.05
CA THR A 68 -38.20 -30.48 19.30
C THR A 68 -38.82 -30.41 17.90
N SER A 69 -39.72 -31.34 17.57
CA SER A 69 -40.25 -31.49 16.21
C SER A 69 -41.06 -30.30 15.68
N SER A 70 -41.46 -29.39 16.58
CA SER A 70 -42.15 -28.14 16.25
C SER A 70 -41.23 -26.95 16.00
N GLY A 71 -39.90 -27.12 16.05
CA GLY A 71 -38.93 -26.01 16.06
C GLY A 71 -38.83 -25.30 17.41
N ALA A 72 -39.28 -25.94 18.49
CA ALA A 72 -39.20 -25.45 19.87
C ALA A 72 -39.12 -26.65 20.81
N LEU A 73 -38.46 -26.52 21.97
CA LEU A 73 -38.35 -27.59 22.97
C LEU A 73 -39.63 -27.68 23.81
N CYS A 74 -40.41 -28.73 23.61
CA CYS A 74 -41.65 -29.01 24.32
C CYS A 74 -41.52 -30.19 25.30
N VAL A 75 -42.17 -30.07 26.47
CA VAL A 75 -42.33 -31.13 27.46
C VAL A 75 -43.73 -31.17 28.06
N ASP A 76 -44.22 -32.37 28.33
CA ASP A 76 -45.44 -32.58 29.10
C ASP A 76 -45.14 -32.64 30.60
N VAL A 77 -45.78 -31.74 31.34
CA VAL A 77 -45.68 -31.59 32.80
C VAL A 77 -46.82 -32.39 33.46
N PRO A 78 -46.50 -33.41 34.29
CA PRO A 78 -47.51 -34.26 34.91
C PRO A 78 -48.40 -33.51 35.90
N ALA A 79 -49.66 -33.94 35.99
CA ALA A 79 -50.62 -33.46 36.98
C ALA A 79 -50.12 -33.70 38.42
N GLY A 80 -50.21 -32.69 39.28
CA GLY A 80 -49.85 -32.82 40.70
C GLY A 80 -48.35 -32.95 40.99
N SER A 81 -47.50 -32.54 40.05
CA SER A 81 -46.05 -32.45 40.23
C SER A 81 -45.65 -31.56 41.41
N SER A 82 -44.55 -31.88 42.10
CA SER A 82 -44.01 -31.02 43.16
C SER A 82 -43.23 -29.83 42.59
N GLN A 83 -43.15 -28.72 43.32
CA GLN A 83 -42.58 -27.45 42.83
C GLN A 83 -41.20 -27.56 42.17
N TYR A 84 -40.34 -28.44 42.70
CA TYR A 84 -38.98 -28.68 42.21
C TYR A 84 -38.82 -30.06 41.56
N GLY A 85 -39.91 -30.80 41.41
CA GLY A 85 -39.91 -32.17 40.91
C GLY A 85 -39.91 -32.26 39.39
N VAL A 86 -40.18 -31.15 38.69
CA VAL A 86 -40.25 -31.10 37.23
C VAL A 86 -39.58 -29.84 36.72
N GLY A 87 -38.69 -29.97 35.73
CA GLY A 87 -37.99 -28.83 35.15
C GLY A 87 -37.25 -29.17 33.86
N VAL A 88 -36.89 -28.10 33.14
CA VAL A 88 -36.04 -28.11 31.95
C VAL A 88 -34.80 -27.28 32.28
N VAL A 89 -33.60 -27.86 32.11
CA VAL A 89 -32.35 -27.26 32.56
C VAL A 89 -31.25 -27.38 31.52
N LEU A 90 -30.39 -26.37 31.47
CA LEU A 90 -29.12 -26.39 30.77
C LEU A 90 -28.00 -26.23 31.81
N ASN A 91 -27.17 -27.25 31.94
CA ASN A 91 -26.05 -27.27 32.89
C ASN A 91 -24.75 -26.89 32.19
N GLY A 92 -23.79 -26.40 32.97
CA GLY A 92 -22.46 -26.04 32.49
C GLY A 92 -22.37 -24.66 31.88
N VAL A 93 -23.20 -23.74 32.36
CA VAL A 93 -23.20 -22.32 31.95
C VAL A 93 -22.27 -21.55 32.87
N ALA A 94 -21.22 -20.94 32.33
CA ALA A 94 -20.31 -20.10 33.11
C ALA A 94 -20.98 -18.76 33.46
N ILE A 95 -20.83 -18.34 34.72
CA ILE A 95 -21.34 -17.08 35.27
C ILE A 95 -20.22 -16.46 36.10
N ASP A 96 -19.88 -15.20 35.86
CA ASP A 96 -18.82 -14.49 36.56
C ASP A 96 -19.39 -13.38 37.44
N GLU A 97 -18.97 -13.34 38.71
CA GLU A 97 -19.35 -12.29 39.65
C GLU A 97 -19.00 -10.90 39.10
N GLY A 98 -19.96 -9.96 39.19
CA GLY A 98 -19.82 -8.59 38.70
C GLY A 98 -20.21 -8.40 37.24
N THR A 99 -20.32 -9.46 36.44
CA THR A 99 -20.74 -9.37 35.04
C THR A 99 -22.25 -9.18 34.93
N THR A 100 -22.69 -8.27 34.08
CA THR A 100 -24.12 -8.10 33.74
C THR A 100 -24.48 -9.01 32.60
N TYR A 101 -25.48 -9.86 32.83
CA TYR A 101 -26.03 -10.78 31.86
C TYR A 101 -27.46 -10.40 31.49
N THR A 102 -27.89 -10.81 30.29
CA THR A 102 -29.28 -10.79 29.85
C THR A 102 -29.72 -12.20 29.51
N LEU A 103 -30.72 -12.74 30.23
CA LEU A 103 -31.39 -14.00 29.89
C LEU A 103 -32.63 -13.70 29.04
N GLY A 104 -32.61 -14.07 27.76
CA GLY A 104 -33.75 -14.06 26.84
C GLY A 104 -34.33 -15.46 26.62
N PHE A 105 -35.65 -15.56 26.41
CA PHE A 105 -36.32 -16.77 25.93
C PHE A 105 -37.75 -16.46 25.45
N THR A 106 -38.25 -17.26 24.52
CA THR A 106 -39.66 -17.35 24.14
C THR A 106 -40.27 -18.59 24.79
N ALA A 107 -41.39 -18.45 25.52
CA ALA A 107 -42.04 -19.61 26.12
C ALA A 107 -43.57 -19.60 25.96
N THR A 108 -44.15 -20.81 25.92
CA THR A 108 -45.60 -21.06 25.93
C THR A 108 -45.98 -22.13 26.94
N ALA A 109 -47.25 -22.08 27.33
CA ALA A 109 -47.87 -23.13 28.12
C ALA A 109 -49.27 -23.45 27.55
N SER A 110 -49.66 -24.72 27.52
CA SER A 110 -51.02 -25.10 27.06
C SER A 110 -52.15 -24.63 27.99
N THR A 111 -51.80 -24.06 29.15
CA THR A 111 -52.70 -23.40 30.11
C THR A 111 -52.03 -22.15 30.68
N ASP A 112 -52.80 -21.21 31.22
CA ASP A 112 -52.24 -20.06 31.93
C ASP A 112 -51.57 -20.53 33.23
N VAL A 113 -50.27 -20.27 33.37
CA VAL A 113 -49.45 -20.74 34.49
C VAL A 113 -48.28 -19.79 34.74
N THR A 114 -47.83 -19.66 35.98
CA THR A 114 -46.58 -18.97 36.30
C THR A 114 -45.51 -20.01 36.60
N ILE A 115 -44.39 -19.95 35.90
CA ILE A 115 -43.24 -20.85 36.13
C ILE A 115 -42.15 -20.10 36.90
N ARG A 116 -41.03 -20.76 37.20
CA ARG A 116 -39.82 -20.09 37.72
C ARG A 116 -38.66 -20.29 36.75
N ALA A 117 -38.06 -19.18 36.29
CA ALA A 117 -36.88 -19.15 35.44
C ALA A 117 -35.71 -18.59 36.25
N LEU A 118 -34.58 -19.31 36.30
CA LEU A 118 -33.44 -18.96 37.14
C LEU A 118 -32.10 -19.22 36.45
N VAL A 119 -31.08 -18.49 36.89
CA VAL A 119 -29.66 -18.73 36.61
C VAL A 119 -28.95 -18.90 37.94
N GLY A 120 -28.22 -20.00 38.12
CA GLY A 120 -27.71 -20.38 39.45
C GLY A 120 -26.83 -21.61 39.46
N GLN A 121 -26.62 -22.19 40.64
CA GLN A 121 -25.82 -23.39 40.86
C GLN A 121 -26.59 -24.68 40.56
N ASP A 122 -25.96 -25.61 39.83
CA ASP A 122 -26.36 -27.01 39.71
C ASP A 122 -25.74 -27.81 40.87
N GLY A 123 -26.35 -27.71 42.04
CA GLY A 123 -25.92 -28.40 43.26
C GLY A 123 -26.08 -27.54 44.51
N ALA A 124 -26.03 -28.18 45.69
CA ALA A 124 -26.13 -27.48 46.97
C ALA A 124 -24.97 -26.47 47.14
N PRO A 125 -25.20 -25.25 47.66
CA PRO A 125 -26.42 -24.77 48.33
C PRO A 125 -27.53 -24.21 47.42
N TYR A 126 -27.46 -24.35 46.10
CA TYR A 126 -28.43 -23.83 45.12
C TYR A 126 -28.55 -22.30 45.11
N GLY A 127 -27.41 -21.61 45.15
CA GLY A 127 -27.36 -20.15 44.97
C GLY A 127 -27.90 -19.74 43.59
N THR A 128 -28.60 -18.60 43.53
CA THR A 128 -29.14 -18.03 42.28
C THR A 128 -28.66 -16.60 42.10
N VAL A 129 -28.24 -16.25 40.88
CA VAL A 129 -27.94 -14.87 40.47
C VAL A 129 -29.10 -14.23 39.70
N LEU A 130 -29.98 -15.04 39.12
CA LEU A 130 -31.27 -14.63 38.59
C LEU A 130 -32.36 -15.58 39.10
N ASP A 131 -33.49 -15.04 39.54
CA ASP A 131 -34.68 -15.80 39.91
C ASP A 131 -35.93 -14.97 39.61
N LYS A 132 -36.71 -15.42 38.61
CA LYS A 132 -37.91 -14.73 38.11
C LYS A 132 -39.05 -15.70 37.94
N SER A 133 -40.28 -15.17 37.97
CA SER A 133 -41.49 -15.96 37.84
C SER A 133 -42.37 -15.44 36.70
N PRO A 134 -42.03 -15.73 35.43
CA PRO A 134 -42.82 -15.29 34.29
C PRO A 134 -44.19 -16.00 34.24
N ALA A 135 -45.22 -15.26 33.84
CA ALA A 135 -46.52 -15.82 33.53
C ALA A 135 -46.57 -16.22 32.05
N LEU A 136 -46.97 -17.47 31.80
CA LEU A 136 -47.10 -18.06 30.47
C LEU A 136 -48.57 -18.30 30.15
N THR A 137 -48.87 -18.26 28.85
CA THR A 137 -50.20 -18.55 28.30
C THR A 137 -50.04 -19.42 27.06
N THR A 138 -51.16 -19.73 26.41
CA THR A 138 -51.18 -20.42 25.10
C THR A 138 -50.54 -19.63 23.96
N LYS A 139 -50.16 -18.36 24.16
CA LYS A 139 -49.45 -17.55 23.18
C LYS A 139 -47.96 -17.45 23.50
N PRO A 140 -47.06 -17.60 22.49
CA PRO A 140 -45.63 -17.36 22.65
C PRO A 140 -45.37 -16.00 23.26
N THR A 141 -44.62 -15.99 24.36
CA THR A 141 -44.26 -14.78 25.09
C THR A 141 -42.74 -14.69 25.17
N ALA A 142 -42.17 -13.77 24.40
CA ALA A 142 -40.77 -13.41 24.49
C ALA A 142 -40.52 -12.65 25.80
N THR A 143 -39.55 -13.10 26.59
CA THR A 143 -39.20 -12.57 27.89
C THR A 143 -37.70 -12.31 27.93
N SER A 144 -37.29 -11.20 28.54
CA SER A 144 -35.88 -10.85 28.73
C SER A 144 -35.65 -10.29 30.14
N TYR A 145 -34.57 -10.73 30.79
CA TYR A 145 -34.17 -10.30 32.12
C TYR A 145 -32.68 -9.96 32.17
N ALA A 146 -32.36 -8.68 32.39
CA ALA A 146 -31.00 -8.25 32.74
C ALA A 146 -30.72 -8.43 34.24
N PHE A 147 -29.53 -8.91 34.59
CA PHE A 147 -29.08 -9.07 35.98
C PHE A 147 -27.55 -9.01 36.09
N THR A 148 -27.03 -8.42 37.17
CA THR A 148 -25.59 -8.49 37.50
C THR A 148 -25.37 -9.68 38.43
N ALA A 149 -24.46 -10.57 38.05
CA ALA A 149 -24.17 -11.76 38.83
C ALA A 149 -23.52 -11.38 40.18
N ALA A 150 -24.14 -11.80 41.28
CA ALA A 150 -23.64 -11.55 42.64
C ALA A 150 -22.66 -12.65 43.13
N ALA A 151 -22.33 -13.63 42.29
CA ALA A 151 -21.40 -14.72 42.57
C ALA A 151 -20.96 -15.40 41.26
N THR A 152 -19.78 -16.02 41.28
CA THR A 152 -19.24 -16.82 40.16
C THR A 152 -19.70 -18.27 40.24
N TYR A 153 -20.12 -18.84 39.11
CA TYR A 153 -20.39 -20.27 38.90
C TYR A 153 -19.65 -20.77 37.65
N PRO A 154 -18.71 -21.73 37.77
CA PRO A 154 -17.94 -22.23 36.62
C PRO A 154 -18.79 -23.13 35.69
N ALA A 155 -18.38 -23.27 34.43
CA ALA A 155 -19.00 -24.21 33.48
C ALA A 155 -18.75 -25.68 33.87
N GLU A 156 -17.61 -26.00 34.47
CA GLU A 156 -17.29 -27.34 34.95
C GLU A 156 -17.26 -27.38 36.47
N SER A 157 -17.70 -28.50 37.05
CA SER A 157 -17.64 -28.71 38.50
C SER A 157 -16.19 -28.98 38.94
N GLY A 158 -15.67 -28.18 39.87
CA GLY A 158 -14.37 -28.39 40.53
C GLY A 158 -14.47 -29.13 41.88
N ASP A 159 -13.34 -29.30 42.57
CA ASP A 159 -13.27 -29.86 43.94
C ASP A 159 -13.99 -28.93 44.95
N GLY A 160 -15.32 -29.01 45.00
CA GLY A 160 -16.17 -28.33 45.98
C GLY A 160 -17.12 -27.25 45.44
N ASP A 161 -16.98 -26.82 44.18
CA ASP A 161 -17.81 -25.75 43.59
C ASP A 161 -18.83 -26.32 42.58
N PRO A 162 -20.15 -26.14 42.80
CA PRO A 162 -21.17 -26.55 41.84
C PRO A 162 -21.10 -25.70 40.57
N ARG A 163 -21.24 -26.36 39.41
CA ARG A 163 -21.27 -25.69 38.09
C ARG A 163 -22.51 -24.80 37.93
N GLY A 164 -22.47 -23.84 37.02
CA GLY A 164 -23.62 -22.99 36.72
C GLY A 164 -24.69 -23.67 35.84
N GLN A 165 -25.93 -23.20 35.94
CA GLN A 165 -27.08 -23.66 35.16
C GLN A 165 -28.08 -22.54 34.82
N ILE A 166 -28.82 -22.74 33.73
CA ILE A 166 -30.10 -22.09 33.44
C ILE A 166 -31.20 -23.11 33.71
N ALA A 167 -32.22 -22.76 34.49
CA ALA A 167 -33.29 -23.69 34.84
C ALA A 167 -34.68 -23.05 34.76
N PHE A 168 -35.60 -23.78 34.13
CA PHE A 168 -37.04 -23.54 34.16
C PHE A 168 -37.69 -24.60 35.05
N GLN A 169 -38.12 -24.20 36.24
CA GLN A 169 -38.85 -25.07 37.18
C GLN A 169 -40.34 -24.98 36.85
N LEU A 170 -40.95 -26.14 36.57
CA LEU A 170 -42.28 -26.26 35.97
C LEU A 170 -43.31 -26.94 36.90
N GLY A 171 -42.87 -27.59 37.97
CA GLY A 171 -43.77 -28.34 38.85
C GLY A 171 -44.55 -27.49 39.85
N GLY A 172 -45.64 -28.01 40.40
CA GLY A 172 -46.34 -27.44 41.56
C GLY A 172 -47.24 -26.22 41.30
N PHE A 173 -47.44 -25.83 40.03
CA PHE A 173 -48.19 -24.63 39.67
C PHE A 173 -49.65 -24.89 39.23
N THR A 174 -49.98 -26.09 38.76
CA THR A 174 -51.33 -26.50 38.34
C THR A 174 -51.71 -27.88 38.89
N ALA A 175 -53.02 -28.12 39.04
CA ALA A 175 -53.54 -29.43 39.44
C ALA A 175 -53.63 -30.42 38.26
N ASP A 176 -53.80 -29.89 37.05
CA ASP A 176 -53.94 -30.65 35.81
C ASP A 176 -52.59 -30.71 35.05
N ALA A 177 -52.44 -31.74 34.20
CA ALA A 177 -51.30 -31.87 33.30
C ALA A 177 -51.35 -30.80 32.20
N TRP A 178 -50.18 -30.35 31.75
CA TRP A 178 -50.04 -29.29 30.75
C TRP A 178 -48.71 -29.42 30.00
N THR A 179 -48.53 -28.66 28.93
CA THR A 179 -47.35 -28.72 28.06
C THR A 179 -46.63 -27.39 28.11
N PHE A 180 -45.32 -27.42 28.35
CA PHE A 180 -44.42 -26.26 28.30
C PHE A 180 -43.61 -26.35 27.02
N CYS A 181 -43.55 -25.26 26.24
CA CYS A 181 -42.61 -25.16 25.12
C CYS A 181 -41.72 -23.94 25.29
N LEU A 182 -40.43 -24.11 24.99
CA LEU A 182 -39.35 -23.15 25.14
C LEU A 182 -38.63 -22.99 23.80
N ASP A 183 -38.30 -21.75 23.46
CA ASP A 183 -37.66 -21.36 22.21
C ASP A 183 -36.82 -20.10 22.41
N ASP A 184 -35.97 -19.76 21.45
CA ASP A 184 -35.11 -18.56 21.42
C ASP A 184 -34.35 -18.28 22.73
N VAL A 185 -33.83 -19.31 23.40
CA VAL A 185 -33.13 -19.11 24.68
C VAL A 185 -31.77 -18.50 24.44
N SER A 186 -31.45 -17.42 25.15
CA SER A 186 -30.14 -16.79 25.09
C SER A 186 -29.68 -16.31 26.46
N LEU A 187 -28.39 -16.45 26.73
CA LEU A 187 -27.70 -15.74 27.79
C LEU A 187 -26.55 -14.95 27.16
N SER A 188 -26.56 -13.61 27.28
CA SER A 188 -25.48 -12.75 26.79
C SER A 188 -24.91 -11.90 27.91
N SER A 189 -23.62 -11.58 27.85
CA SER A 189 -22.96 -10.64 28.77
C SER A 189 -22.54 -9.33 28.10
N GLU A 190 -23.01 -9.10 26.87
CA GLU A 190 -22.71 -7.90 26.11
C GLU A 190 -23.40 -6.70 26.78
N SER A 191 -22.62 -5.70 27.17
CA SER A 191 -23.11 -4.46 27.75
C SER A 191 -22.95 -3.33 26.74
N GLU A 192 -24.04 -2.61 26.46
CA GLU A 192 -23.99 -1.37 25.68
C GLU A 192 -23.36 -0.25 26.52
N LEU A 193 -22.33 0.40 25.97
CA LEU A 193 -21.63 1.53 26.61
C LEU A 193 -22.31 2.86 26.32
N LEU A 194 -23.05 2.97 25.22
CA LEU A 194 -23.71 4.20 24.80
C LEU A 194 -25.08 4.34 25.46
N THR A 195 -25.30 5.48 26.12
CA THR A 195 -26.61 5.80 26.70
C THR A 195 -27.64 6.27 25.68
N HIS A 196 -27.20 6.53 24.44
CA HIS A 196 -28.02 7.02 23.34
C HIS A 196 -27.51 6.49 22.00
N THR A 197 -28.24 5.52 21.46
CA THR A 197 -27.83 4.75 20.28
C THR A 197 -28.59 5.13 19.00
N SER A 198 -29.72 5.83 19.09
CA SER A 198 -30.57 6.16 17.92
C SER A 198 -30.57 7.65 17.58
N PHE A 199 -30.45 7.97 16.30
CA PHE A 199 -30.46 9.32 15.75
C PHE A 199 -31.79 9.68 15.05
N ALA A 200 -32.89 8.97 15.36
CA ALA A 200 -34.18 9.22 14.72
C ALA A 200 -34.82 10.57 15.08
N GLU A 201 -34.60 11.05 16.31
CA GLU A 201 -35.31 12.24 16.84
C GLU A 201 -34.37 13.33 17.40
N SER A 202 -33.17 12.98 17.87
CA SER A 202 -32.22 13.93 18.45
C SER A 202 -30.79 13.36 18.53
N LEU A 203 -29.80 14.23 18.80
CA LEU A 203 -28.42 13.82 19.09
C LEU A 203 -28.23 13.23 20.49
N GLY A 204 -29.16 13.46 21.43
CA GLY A 204 -28.95 13.10 22.84
C GLY A 204 -27.65 13.72 23.41
N PRO A 205 -26.74 12.93 24.02
CA PRO A 205 -25.46 13.38 24.57
C PRO A 205 -24.35 13.56 23.51
N TRP A 206 -24.60 13.18 22.24
CA TRP A 206 -23.62 13.35 21.17
C TRP A 206 -23.40 14.83 20.86
N SER A 207 -22.14 15.19 20.60
CA SER A 207 -21.75 16.53 20.19
C SER A 207 -21.41 16.54 18.71
N LEU A 208 -21.93 17.54 18.00
CA LEU A 208 -21.70 17.77 16.58
C LEU A 208 -20.99 19.12 16.41
N TYR A 209 -19.97 19.17 15.57
CA TYR A 209 -19.21 20.39 15.29
C TYR A 209 -18.70 20.43 13.85
N GLY A 210 -18.43 21.63 13.34
CA GLY A 210 -17.89 21.83 11.99
C GLY A 210 -18.85 21.50 10.83
N THR A 211 -20.13 21.28 11.11
CA THR A 211 -21.16 20.92 10.11
C THR A 211 -22.31 21.93 10.05
N SER A 212 -23.25 21.74 9.13
CA SER A 212 -24.58 22.36 9.21
C SER A 212 -25.37 21.92 10.45
N ASP A 213 -26.49 22.58 10.71
CA ASP A 213 -27.48 22.09 11.68
C ASP A 213 -27.99 20.70 11.24
N PRO A 214 -28.18 19.76 12.19
CA PRO A 214 -28.65 18.42 11.88
C PRO A 214 -30.13 18.40 11.52
N VAL A 215 -30.48 17.59 10.52
CA VAL A 215 -31.86 17.34 10.07
C VAL A 215 -32.26 15.93 10.48
N PHE A 216 -33.35 15.81 11.24
CA PHE A 216 -33.91 14.53 11.68
C PHE A 216 -35.14 14.18 10.81
N ALA A 217 -35.03 13.13 10.00
CA ALA A 217 -36.09 12.65 9.14
C ALA A 217 -35.89 11.18 8.80
N ASP A 218 -36.97 10.44 8.54
CA ASP A 218 -36.93 9.03 8.11
C ASP A 218 -36.10 8.10 9.02
N GLY A 219 -36.09 8.36 10.33
CA GLY A 219 -35.39 7.54 11.32
C GLY A 219 -33.87 7.76 11.40
N ARG A 220 -33.36 8.86 10.82
CA ARG A 220 -31.93 9.19 10.79
C ARG A 220 -31.66 10.68 11.01
N MET A 221 -30.42 11.00 11.36
CA MET A 221 -29.87 12.34 11.35
C MET A 221 -29.00 12.52 10.11
N CYS A 222 -29.19 13.62 9.39
CA CYS A 222 -28.33 14.02 8.27
C CYS A 222 -27.74 15.42 8.50
N VAL A 223 -26.50 15.61 8.07
CA VAL A 223 -25.78 16.89 8.09
C VAL A 223 -25.13 17.13 6.73
N ASP A 224 -25.17 18.38 6.29
CA ASP A 224 -24.44 18.82 5.10
C ASP A 224 -23.07 19.35 5.52
N LEU A 225 -22.03 18.83 4.88
CA LEU A 225 -20.67 19.34 4.99
C LEU A 225 -20.37 20.18 3.74
N PRO A 226 -20.02 21.47 3.91
CA PRO A 226 -19.77 22.35 2.77
C PRO A 226 -18.45 22.06 2.05
N GLY A 227 -17.62 21.14 2.56
CA GLY A 227 -16.25 20.92 2.11
C GLY A 227 -15.30 22.04 2.56
N GLY A 228 -14.07 22.00 2.08
CA GLY A 228 -13.00 22.94 2.39
C GLY A 228 -12.35 22.75 3.76
N GLN A 229 -12.59 21.61 4.43
CA GLN A 229 -11.87 21.23 5.63
C GLN A 229 -10.48 20.71 5.25
N VAL A 230 -9.49 20.97 6.12
CA VAL A 230 -8.10 20.53 5.94
C VAL A 230 -7.91 19.16 6.56
N ASN A 231 -8.48 18.93 7.75
CA ASN A 231 -8.32 17.69 8.49
C ASN A 231 -9.64 16.93 8.64
N PRO A 232 -9.59 15.58 8.76
CA PRO A 232 -10.77 14.78 9.09
C PRO A 232 -11.48 15.21 10.37
N TRP A 233 -10.75 15.72 11.37
CA TRP A 233 -11.29 16.18 12.66
C TRP A 233 -11.69 17.66 12.69
N ASP A 234 -11.70 18.37 11.56
CA ASP A 234 -12.22 19.75 11.51
C ASP A 234 -13.75 19.79 11.63
N ALA A 235 -14.41 18.67 11.33
CA ALA A 235 -15.84 18.45 11.54
C ALA A 235 -16.07 17.03 12.07
N GLY A 236 -17.06 16.83 12.94
CA GLY A 236 -17.29 15.51 13.50
C GLY A 236 -18.50 15.38 14.40
N LEU A 237 -18.84 14.11 14.66
CA LEU A 237 -19.86 13.65 15.59
C LEU A 237 -19.18 12.81 16.67
N VAL A 238 -19.24 13.25 17.92
CA VAL A 238 -18.46 12.65 19.02
C VAL A 238 -19.31 12.33 20.25
N TYR A 239 -19.00 11.21 20.88
CA TYR A 239 -19.53 10.81 22.19
C TYR A 239 -18.35 10.73 23.16
N ASN A 240 -18.39 11.53 24.23
CA ASN A 240 -17.35 11.55 25.26
C ASN A 240 -17.81 10.83 26.52
N GLY A 241 -16.85 10.31 27.28
CA GLY A 241 -17.05 9.71 28.59
C GLY A 241 -17.29 8.20 28.53
N LEU A 242 -16.63 7.53 27.59
CA LEU A 242 -16.67 6.08 27.43
C LEU A 242 -15.59 5.42 28.29
N PRO A 243 -15.94 4.54 29.24
CA PRO A 243 -14.94 3.68 29.86
C PRO A 243 -14.50 2.61 28.84
N VAL A 244 -13.21 2.59 28.52
CA VAL A 244 -12.57 1.55 27.70
C VAL A 244 -11.52 0.88 28.57
N ASP A 245 -11.60 -0.42 28.74
CA ASP A 245 -10.70 -1.21 29.58
C ASP A 245 -9.73 -2.01 28.70
N GLU A 246 -8.45 -1.97 29.03
CA GLU A 246 -7.42 -2.74 28.32
C GLU A 246 -7.71 -4.25 28.38
N ALA A 247 -7.40 -4.94 27.29
CA ALA A 247 -7.65 -6.37 27.04
C ALA A 247 -9.14 -6.79 26.98
N GLN A 248 -10.08 -5.85 27.12
CA GLN A 248 -11.51 -6.13 26.91
C GLN A 248 -11.84 -6.12 25.42
N ASN A 249 -12.74 -7.01 24.99
CA ASN A 249 -13.25 -7.01 23.61
C ASN A 249 -14.49 -6.13 23.50
N TYR A 250 -14.61 -5.46 22.36
CA TYR A 250 -15.70 -4.56 22.02
C TYR A 250 -16.18 -4.80 20.60
N VAL A 251 -17.41 -4.38 20.30
CA VAL A 251 -17.94 -4.28 18.94
C VAL A 251 -18.50 -2.89 18.74
N LEU A 252 -17.92 -2.11 17.82
CA LEU A 252 -18.52 -0.88 17.31
C LEU A 252 -19.43 -1.23 16.13
N SER A 253 -20.72 -0.92 16.21
CA SER A 253 -21.69 -1.09 15.12
C SER A 253 -22.38 0.24 14.82
N PHE A 254 -22.56 0.60 13.55
CA PHE A 254 -23.34 1.79 13.18
C PHE A 254 -23.94 1.68 11.79
N THR A 255 -25.08 2.34 11.58
CA THR A 255 -25.78 2.38 10.29
C THR A 255 -25.70 3.79 9.71
N ALA A 256 -24.97 3.95 8.60
CA ALA A 256 -24.64 5.23 8.01
C ALA A 256 -24.61 5.21 6.47
N SER A 257 -24.67 6.40 5.87
CA SER A 257 -24.59 6.64 4.42
C SER A 257 -24.01 8.02 4.14
N SER A 258 -23.50 8.21 2.92
CA SER A 258 -23.06 9.52 2.44
C SER A 258 -23.48 9.79 0.99
N SER A 259 -23.74 11.06 0.65
CA SER A 259 -24.07 11.47 -0.72
C SER A 259 -23.22 12.67 -1.17
N PRO A 260 -22.35 12.52 -2.18
CA PRO A 260 -21.97 11.26 -2.86
C PRO A 260 -21.34 10.25 -1.88
N ALA A 261 -21.13 9.01 -2.32
CA ALA A 261 -20.42 8.00 -1.54
C ALA A 261 -19.02 8.52 -1.17
N THR A 262 -18.83 8.82 0.10
CA THR A 262 -17.64 9.46 0.68
C THR A 262 -17.26 8.69 1.94
N PRO A 263 -16.03 8.16 2.02
CA PRO A 263 -15.59 7.43 3.20
C PRO A 263 -15.38 8.37 4.40
N VAL A 264 -15.64 7.88 5.61
CA VAL A 264 -15.47 8.63 6.86
C VAL A 264 -14.54 7.89 7.81
N ARG A 265 -13.88 8.61 8.72
CA ARG A 265 -13.06 7.97 9.75
C ARG A 265 -13.89 7.71 11.00
N ALA A 266 -13.87 6.49 11.52
CA ALA A 266 -14.54 6.09 12.75
C ALA A 266 -13.52 5.54 13.75
N LEU A 267 -13.49 6.05 14.98
CA LEU A 267 -12.49 5.65 15.96
C LEU A 267 -13.05 5.54 17.38
N VAL A 268 -12.38 4.72 18.19
CA VAL A 268 -12.50 4.69 19.65
C VAL A 268 -11.14 5.03 20.25
N GLY A 269 -11.06 6.09 21.05
CA GLY A 269 -9.79 6.65 21.51
C GLY A 269 -9.94 7.64 22.67
N GLU A 270 -8.92 8.46 22.90
CA GLU A 270 -8.95 9.54 23.88
C GLU A 270 -9.62 10.81 23.34
N GLY A 271 -10.61 11.32 24.06
CA GLY A 271 -11.17 12.66 23.87
C GLY A 271 -10.24 13.73 24.44
N GLY A 272 -9.20 14.08 23.69
CA GLY A 272 -8.11 14.98 24.14
C GLY A 272 -6.89 14.22 24.63
N GLY A 273 -5.94 14.90 25.28
CA GLY A 273 -4.70 14.26 25.74
C GLY A 273 -3.73 13.95 24.59
N ALA A 274 -3.27 12.69 24.51
CA ALA A 274 -2.30 12.24 23.51
C ALA A 274 -2.95 11.65 22.24
N TYR A 275 -4.29 11.67 22.15
CA TYR A 275 -5.08 11.18 21.00
C TYR A 275 -4.80 9.73 20.63
N ARG A 276 -4.52 8.88 21.63
CA ARG A 276 -4.31 7.45 21.42
C ARG A 276 -5.64 6.77 21.06
N THR A 277 -5.58 5.77 20.21
CA THR A 277 -6.74 5.00 19.73
C THR A 277 -6.60 3.53 20.12
N VAL A 278 -7.74 2.85 20.27
CA VAL A 278 -7.84 1.38 20.40
C VAL A 278 -8.57 0.75 19.21
N LEU A 279 -9.32 1.56 18.46
CA LEU A 279 -9.89 1.24 17.17
C LEU A 279 -9.74 2.49 16.29
N ASP A 280 -9.26 2.33 15.07
CA ASP A 280 -9.15 3.40 14.10
C ASP A 280 -9.45 2.89 12.70
N GLN A 281 -10.65 3.17 12.20
CA GLN A 281 -11.08 2.87 10.84
C GLN A 281 -10.91 4.14 10.02
N SER A 282 -9.76 4.25 9.34
CA SER A 282 -9.34 5.49 8.66
C SER A 282 -10.24 5.85 7.46
N ALA A 283 -10.81 4.85 6.78
CA ALA A 283 -11.75 5.03 5.67
C ALA A 283 -12.88 3.99 5.68
N VAL A 284 -13.90 4.21 6.49
CA VAL A 284 -15.16 3.44 6.41
C VAL A 284 -15.82 3.74 5.05
N PRO A 285 -16.02 2.74 4.16
CA PRO A 285 -16.48 2.95 2.79
C PRO A 285 -17.99 3.16 2.71
N LEU A 286 -18.46 4.34 3.13
CA LEU A 286 -19.89 4.63 3.12
C LEU A 286 -20.49 4.63 1.71
N THR A 287 -21.65 3.99 1.58
CA THR A 287 -22.44 4.01 0.33
C THR A 287 -23.49 5.12 0.34
N THR A 288 -24.13 5.36 -0.81
CA THR A 288 -25.28 6.29 -0.92
C THR A 288 -26.54 5.80 -0.24
N GLU A 289 -26.61 4.51 0.09
CA GLU A 289 -27.69 3.91 0.85
C GLU A 289 -27.23 3.63 2.28
N LEU A 290 -28.16 3.62 3.24
CA LEU A 290 -27.83 3.25 4.61
C LEU A 290 -27.35 1.79 4.61
N ALA A 291 -26.15 1.59 5.15
CA ALA A 291 -25.60 0.27 5.41
C ALA A 291 -25.06 0.23 6.84
N THR A 292 -25.06 -0.96 7.43
CA THR A 292 -24.53 -1.22 8.76
C THR A 292 -23.08 -1.68 8.64
N TYR A 293 -22.22 -1.10 9.48
CA TYR A 293 -20.80 -1.41 9.56
C TYR A 293 -20.48 -1.90 10.97
N GLU A 294 -19.72 -2.97 11.09
CA GLU A 294 -19.35 -3.58 12.37
C GLU A 294 -17.86 -3.80 12.46
N TYR A 295 -17.28 -3.37 13.58
CA TYR A 295 -15.85 -3.40 13.85
C TYR A 295 -15.61 -4.00 15.24
N PRO A 296 -15.41 -5.33 15.34
CA PRO A 296 -14.95 -5.95 16.56
C PRO A 296 -13.48 -5.59 16.82
N PHE A 297 -13.11 -5.31 18.07
CA PHE A 297 -11.71 -5.04 18.44
C PHE A 297 -11.42 -5.43 19.89
N THR A 298 -10.15 -5.69 20.19
CA THR A 298 -9.66 -5.81 21.56
C THR A 298 -8.94 -4.53 21.92
N ALA A 299 -9.33 -3.89 23.03
CA ALA A 299 -8.70 -2.64 23.43
C ALA A 299 -7.26 -2.88 23.91
N GLY A 300 -6.29 -2.27 23.25
CA GLY A 300 -4.87 -2.30 23.65
C GLY A 300 -4.51 -1.32 24.76
N LEU A 301 -5.43 -0.44 25.18
CA LEU A 301 -5.22 0.61 26.16
C LEU A 301 -6.49 0.82 27.00
N THR A 302 -6.32 1.39 28.19
CA THR A 302 -7.42 1.83 29.06
C THR A 302 -7.68 3.33 28.90
N PHE A 303 -8.94 3.73 28.72
CA PHE A 303 -9.40 5.12 28.75
C PHE A 303 -10.51 5.30 29.80
N PRO A 304 -10.36 6.24 30.75
CA PRO A 304 -11.36 6.47 31.79
C PRO A 304 -12.62 7.12 31.24
N ALA A 305 -13.76 6.97 31.93
CA ALA A 305 -15.00 7.67 31.56
C ALA A 305 -14.97 9.18 31.87
N ASP A 306 -14.03 9.65 32.70
CA ASP A 306 -13.90 11.05 33.10
C ASP A 306 -12.44 11.49 33.18
N GLY A 307 -12.22 12.81 33.30
CA GLY A 307 -10.88 13.41 33.39
C GLY A 307 -10.50 14.27 32.18
N THR A 308 -9.20 14.49 31.99
CA THR A 308 -8.65 15.36 30.92
C THR A 308 -8.48 14.65 29.57
N ALA A 309 -8.61 13.33 29.55
CA ALA A 309 -8.55 12.48 28.36
C ALA A 309 -9.54 11.30 28.53
N PRO A 310 -10.86 11.57 28.64
CA PRO A 310 -11.85 10.51 28.76
C PRO A 310 -11.92 9.71 27.46
N GLY A 311 -12.39 8.46 27.50
CA GLY A 311 -12.65 7.70 26.28
C GLY A 311 -13.72 8.37 25.42
N GLN A 312 -13.53 8.30 24.11
CA GLN A 312 -14.33 8.95 23.08
C GLN A 312 -14.57 8.01 21.91
N LEU A 313 -15.80 8.00 21.40
CA LEU A 313 -16.16 7.48 20.09
C LEU A 313 -16.35 8.68 19.17
N ALA A 314 -15.65 8.70 18.04
CA ALA A 314 -15.69 9.81 17.10
C ALA A 314 -15.90 9.33 15.66
N PHE A 315 -16.81 10.02 14.97
CA PHE A 315 -16.87 10.04 13.51
C PHE A 315 -16.25 11.36 13.05
N HIS A 316 -15.09 11.27 12.43
CA HIS A 316 -14.37 12.40 11.84
C HIS A 316 -14.84 12.59 10.39
N LEU A 317 -15.50 13.72 10.15
CA LEU A 317 -16.29 13.99 8.95
C LEU A 317 -15.65 15.03 8.01
N GLY A 318 -14.61 15.74 8.43
CA GLY A 318 -13.99 16.79 7.62
C GLY A 318 -13.45 16.27 6.29
N LYS A 319 -13.78 16.96 5.18
CA LYS A 319 -13.30 16.66 3.82
C LYS A 319 -13.05 17.92 3.00
N SER A 320 -12.22 17.80 1.97
CA SER A 320 -12.01 18.85 0.99
C SER A 320 -13.28 19.11 0.15
N SER A 321 -14.01 18.05 -0.20
CA SER A 321 -15.23 18.08 -1.00
C SER A 321 -16.50 18.15 -0.14
N ALA A 322 -17.53 18.82 -0.66
CA ALA A 322 -18.85 18.83 -0.03
C ALA A 322 -19.56 17.48 -0.16
N TYR A 323 -20.25 17.04 0.90
CA TYR A 323 -21.08 15.84 0.90
C TYR A 323 -22.12 15.91 2.04
N THR A 324 -23.16 15.09 1.94
CA THR A 324 -24.11 14.88 3.03
C THR A 324 -23.76 13.60 3.77
N PHE A 325 -23.65 13.64 5.09
CA PHE A 325 -23.50 12.46 5.95
C PHE A 325 -24.82 12.18 6.66
N CYS A 326 -25.26 10.93 6.66
CA CYS A 326 -26.45 10.50 7.39
C CYS A 326 -26.14 9.28 8.26
N ILE A 327 -26.67 9.25 9.48
CA ILE A 327 -26.52 8.15 10.44
C ILE A 327 -27.83 7.88 11.16
N SER A 328 -28.22 6.61 11.33
CA SER A 328 -29.46 6.22 12.01
C SER A 328 -29.22 5.66 13.40
N GLU A 329 -28.20 4.83 13.57
CA GLU A 329 -27.89 4.19 14.84
C GLU A 329 -26.40 3.94 15.02
N VAL A 330 -25.97 3.91 16.28
CA VAL A 330 -24.61 3.58 16.72
C VAL A 330 -24.71 2.78 18.01
N SER A 331 -23.92 1.72 18.13
CA SER A 331 -23.79 0.85 19.29
C SER A 331 -22.31 0.59 19.56
N LEU A 332 -21.91 0.58 20.84
CA LEU A 332 -20.60 0.11 21.26
C LEU A 332 -20.79 -0.85 22.42
N THR A 333 -20.68 -2.14 22.16
CA THR A 333 -20.90 -3.17 23.19
C THR A 333 -19.59 -3.78 23.66
N THR A 334 -19.55 -4.24 24.91
CA THR A 334 -18.56 -5.25 25.31
C THR A 334 -18.88 -6.59 24.65
N SER A 335 -17.85 -7.37 24.33
CA SER A 335 -17.97 -8.72 23.80
C SER A 335 -17.16 -9.70 24.65
N ALA A 336 -17.71 -10.91 24.84
CA ALA A 336 -16.94 -12.02 25.40
C ALA A 336 -16.03 -12.68 24.34
N THR A 337 -16.38 -12.53 23.06
CA THR A 337 -15.67 -13.12 21.93
C THR A 337 -14.59 -12.15 21.44
N PRO A 338 -13.33 -12.57 21.29
CA PRO A 338 -12.30 -11.74 20.67
C PRO A 338 -12.64 -11.44 19.20
N PRO A 339 -12.10 -10.35 18.62
CA PRO A 339 -12.26 -10.09 17.20
C PRO A 339 -11.75 -11.29 16.38
N PRO A 340 -12.40 -11.58 15.22
CA PRO A 340 -11.89 -12.59 14.32
C PRO A 340 -10.46 -12.24 13.91
N VAL A 341 -9.59 -13.24 13.87
CA VAL A 341 -8.23 -13.05 13.37
C VAL A 341 -8.34 -12.58 11.92
N TYR A 342 -7.64 -11.49 11.58
CA TYR A 342 -7.55 -11.05 10.20
C TYR A 342 -7.02 -12.19 9.33
N GLN A 343 -7.79 -12.56 8.32
CA GLN A 343 -7.38 -13.52 7.31
C GLN A 343 -7.31 -12.79 5.97
N PRO A 344 -6.11 -12.63 5.38
CA PRO A 344 -6.01 -11.99 4.08
C PRO A 344 -6.75 -12.82 3.03
N ASP A 345 -7.51 -12.16 2.16
CA ASP A 345 -8.04 -12.82 0.98
C ASP A 345 -6.88 -13.10 0.03
N THR A 346 -6.49 -14.37 -0.04
CA THR A 346 -5.43 -14.79 -0.94
C THR A 346 -6.00 -15.23 -2.29
N GLY A 347 -7.30 -15.44 -2.47
CA GLY A 347 -7.84 -16.00 -3.71
C GLY A 347 -7.32 -17.42 -4.03
N PRO A 348 -7.15 -17.79 -5.32
CA PRO A 348 -6.96 -19.20 -5.73
C PRO A 348 -5.61 -19.83 -5.32
N ARG A 349 -5.63 -21.05 -4.79
CA ARG A 349 -4.44 -21.72 -4.19
C ARG A 349 -3.24 -21.92 -5.12
N VAL A 350 -3.44 -21.84 -6.44
CA VAL A 350 -2.36 -21.89 -7.44
C VAL A 350 -1.81 -20.48 -7.65
N ARG A 351 -0.62 -20.20 -7.10
CA ARG A 351 0.04 -18.89 -7.14
C ARG A 351 1.04 -18.83 -8.28
N VAL A 352 0.94 -17.79 -9.09
CA VAL A 352 1.74 -17.54 -10.29
C VAL A 352 2.28 -16.11 -10.25
N ASN A 353 3.21 -15.78 -11.13
CA ASN A 353 3.41 -14.39 -11.53
C ASN A 353 2.12 -13.94 -12.23
N GLN A 354 1.41 -12.98 -11.65
CA GLN A 354 0.08 -12.56 -12.12
C GLN A 354 0.14 -11.67 -13.37
N VAL A 355 1.35 -11.30 -13.82
CA VAL A 355 1.57 -10.61 -15.08
C VAL A 355 1.88 -11.66 -16.14
N GLY A 356 2.90 -12.47 -15.91
CA GLY A 356 3.32 -13.47 -16.89
C GLY A 356 4.77 -13.88 -16.80
N TYR A 357 5.25 -14.52 -17.88
CA TYR A 357 6.60 -15.01 -18.02
C TYR A 357 7.19 -14.66 -19.38
N LEU A 358 8.51 -14.47 -19.46
CA LEU A 358 9.17 -14.40 -20.76
C LEU A 358 9.16 -15.79 -21.45
N PRO A 359 9.20 -15.86 -22.79
CA PRO A 359 9.23 -17.12 -23.51
C PRO A 359 10.39 -18.01 -23.10
N LEU A 360 11.59 -17.46 -22.86
CA LEU A 360 12.77 -18.21 -22.45
C LEU A 360 13.14 -17.95 -20.99
N GLY A 361 13.18 -18.99 -20.18
CA GLY A 361 13.54 -18.90 -18.77
C GLY A 361 12.57 -19.66 -17.89
N PRO A 362 12.72 -19.52 -16.56
CA PRO A 362 11.92 -20.26 -15.60
C PRO A 362 10.47 -19.81 -15.66
N LYS A 363 9.55 -20.78 -15.58
CA LYS A 363 8.13 -20.54 -15.38
C LYS A 363 7.66 -21.46 -14.28
N ARG A 364 7.42 -20.87 -13.11
CA ARG A 364 7.13 -21.63 -11.90
C ARG A 364 5.92 -21.08 -11.18
N ALA A 365 5.15 -21.99 -10.62
CA ALA A 365 4.00 -21.70 -9.77
C ALA A 365 4.13 -22.44 -8.44
N THR A 366 3.39 -21.98 -7.45
CA THR A 366 3.33 -22.61 -6.12
C THR A 366 1.88 -22.91 -5.79
N LEU A 367 1.58 -24.20 -5.55
CA LEU A 367 0.26 -24.66 -5.13
C LEU A 367 0.23 -24.78 -3.60
N VAL A 368 -0.70 -24.10 -2.94
CA VAL A 368 -1.01 -24.31 -1.52
C VAL A 368 -1.93 -25.53 -1.39
N THR A 369 -1.47 -26.58 -0.74
CA THR A 369 -2.22 -27.83 -0.62
C THR A 369 -1.73 -28.67 0.57
N ASP A 370 -2.65 -29.37 1.23
CA ASP A 370 -2.35 -30.35 2.28
C ASP A 370 -2.01 -31.75 1.72
N GLU A 371 -2.11 -31.93 0.40
CA GLU A 371 -1.65 -33.15 -0.25
C GLU A 371 -0.15 -33.36 0.01
N THR A 372 0.23 -34.60 0.31
CA THR A 372 1.62 -34.95 0.64
C THR A 372 2.35 -35.63 -0.52
N VAL A 373 1.62 -35.89 -1.62
CA VAL A 373 2.10 -36.53 -2.82
C VAL A 373 1.85 -35.63 -4.03
N ALA A 374 2.67 -35.76 -5.07
CA ALA A 374 2.51 -35.01 -6.31
C ALA A 374 1.07 -35.12 -6.85
N VAL A 375 0.45 -34.01 -7.23
CA VAL A 375 -0.88 -33.94 -7.87
C VAL A 375 -0.75 -33.58 -9.36
N PRO A 376 -1.72 -33.93 -10.23
CA PRO A 376 -1.68 -33.48 -11.62
C PRO A 376 -1.93 -31.96 -11.72
N TRP A 377 -1.34 -31.33 -12.73
CA TRP A 377 -1.64 -29.97 -13.14
C TRP A 377 -1.82 -29.89 -14.65
N GLU A 378 -2.59 -28.90 -15.11
CA GLU A 378 -2.81 -28.57 -16.52
C GLU A 378 -2.63 -27.06 -16.71
N LEU A 379 -2.02 -26.65 -17.82
CA LEU A 379 -1.95 -25.28 -18.29
C LEU A 379 -2.97 -25.12 -19.42
N HIS A 380 -3.88 -24.17 -19.27
CA HIS A 380 -4.98 -23.91 -20.21
C HIS A 380 -4.76 -22.57 -20.90
N ASP A 381 -5.11 -22.47 -22.18
CA ASP A 381 -5.21 -21.19 -22.88
C ASP A 381 -6.53 -20.45 -22.56
N ALA A 382 -6.70 -19.26 -23.12
CA ALA A 382 -7.88 -18.43 -22.89
C ALA A 382 -9.20 -19.06 -23.41
N ASP A 383 -9.13 -20.02 -24.33
CA ASP A 383 -10.29 -20.78 -24.83
C ASP A 383 -10.60 -22.00 -23.94
N GLY A 384 -9.74 -22.30 -22.96
CA GLY A 384 -9.84 -23.43 -22.04
C GLY A 384 -9.24 -24.73 -22.60
N ASP A 385 -8.46 -24.66 -23.67
CA ASP A 385 -7.77 -25.82 -24.24
C ASP A 385 -6.47 -26.08 -23.45
N VAL A 386 -6.20 -27.35 -23.14
CA VAL A 386 -4.98 -27.76 -22.44
C VAL A 386 -3.79 -27.65 -23.39
N VAL A 387 -2.83 -26.76 -23.06
CA VAL A 387 -1.60 -26.53 -23.84
C VAL A 387 -0.38 -27.25 -23.24
N ALA A 388 -0.41 -27.57 -21.94
CA ALA A 388 0.59 -28.40 -21.28
C ALA A 388 0.00 -29.09 -20.03
N ASP A 389 0.62 -30.18 -19.59
CA ASP A 389 0.23 -30.89 -18.37
C ASP A 389 1.45 -31.54 -17.68
N GLY A 390 1.28 -31.87 -16.40
CA GLY A 390 2.33 -32.55 -15.66
C GLY A 390 1.94 -32.91 -14.23
N ARG A 391 2.94 -33.01 -13.36
CA ARG A 391 2.75 -33.26 -11.93
C ARG A 391 3.52 -32.25 -11.08
N THR A 392 2.94 -31.89 -9.94
CA THR A 392 3.58 -31.00 -8.97
C THR A 392 4.75 -31.70 -8.27
N THR A 393 5.66 -30.93 -7.68
CA THR A 393 6.72 -31.44 -6.79
C THR A 393 6.39 -31.06 -5.34
N PRO A 394 6.18 -32.04 -4.42
CA PRO A 394 5.95 -31.71 -3.02
C PRO A 394 7.14 -31.03 -2.35
N ALA A 395 6.88 -29.88 -1.73
CA ALA A 395 7.87 -29.13 -0.94
C ALA A 395 7.56 -29.18 0.58
N GLY A 396 6.31 -29.47 0.96
CA GLY A 396 5.90 -29.60 2.35
C GLY A 396 5.63 -28.24 3.00
N LEU A 397 5.80 -28.17 4.33
CA LEU A 397 5.57 -26.94 5.10
C LEU A 397 6.69 -25.92 4.82
N ASP A 398 6.35 -24.80 4.22
CA ASP A 398 7.22 -23.64 4.09
C ASP A 398 7.27 -22.84 5.39
N ALA A 399 8.47 -22.54 5.88
CA ALA A 399 8.65 -21.86 7.17
C ALA A 399 8.22 -20.38 7.14
N SER A 400 8.40 -19.71 6.00
CA SER A 400 8.11 -18.27 5.88
C SER A 400 6.61 -17.98 5.89
N SER A 401 5.82 -18.82 5.23
CA SER A 401 4.38 -18.67 5.07
C SER A 401 3.58 -19.52 6.06
N ARG A 402 4.21 -20.55 6.65
CA ARG A 402 3.56 -21.60 7.46
C ARG A 402 2.47 -22.36 6.68
N LEU A 403 2.62 -22.47 5.37
CA LEU A 403 1.70 -23.19 4.47
C LEU A 403 2.35 -24.46 3.93
N ASN A 404 1.56 -25.53 3.77
CA ASN A 404 1.97 -26.69 2.97
C ASN A 404 1.88 -26.36 1.49
N VAL A 405 2.96 -26.60 0.75
CA VAL A 405 3.04 -26.22 -0.66
C VAL A 405 3.67 -27.29 -1.54
N HIS A 406 3.26 -27.28 -2.80
CA HIS A 406 3.94 -27.92 -3.91
C HIS A 406 4.46 -26.86 -4.89
N THR A 407 5.53 -27.18 -5.63
CA THR A 407 5.99 -26.36 -6.76
C THR A 407 5.55 -26.97 -8.08
N ILE A 408 5.35 -26.13 -9.08
CA ILE A 408 5.02 -26.51 -10.45
C ILE A 408 6.04 -25.84 -11.37
N ASP A 409 6.61 -26.62 -12.29
CA ASP A 409 7.55 -26.12 -13.29
C ASP A 409 6.97 -26.43 -14.68
N PHE A 410 6.75 -25.37 -15.45
CA PHE A 410 6.26 -25.42 -16.82
C PHE A 410 7.17 -24.60 -17.75
N SER A 411 8.46 -24.51 -17.41
CA SER A 411 9.46 -23.73 -18.13
C SER A 411 9.63 -24.17 -19.60
N ASP A 412 9.30 -25.42 -19.92
CA ASP A 412 9.33 -25.99 -21.28
C ASP A 412 8.28 -25.37 -22.22
N VAL A 413 7.25 -24.70 -21.69
CA VAL A 413 6.27 -23.95 -22.48
C VAL A 413 6.90 -22.63 -22.91
N THR A 414 7.08 -22.42 -24.21
CA THR A 414 7.76 -21.23 -24.76
C THR A 414 6.94 -20.50 -25.81
N ASP A 415 5.82 -21.08 -26.25
CA ASP A 415 4.92 -20.44 -27.21
C ASP A 415 4.22 -19.25 -26.52
N PRO A 416 4.21 -18.06 -27.13
CA PRO A 416 3.49 -16.93 -26.59
C PRO A 416 1.98 -17.20 -26.46
N GLY A 417 1.36 -16.66 -25.42
CA GLY A 417 -0.06 -16.83 -25.14
C GLY A 417 -0.56 -15.77 -24.18
N GLU A 418 -1.80 -15.33 -24.36
CA GLU A 418 -2.48 -14.36 -23.50
C GLU A 418 -3.55 -15.07 -22.67
N GLY A 419 -3.74 -14.66 -21.41
CA GLY A 419 -4.81 -15.16 -20.54
C GLY A 419 -4.69 -16.65 -20.19
N LEU A 420 -3.46 -17.17 -20.09
CA LEU A 420 -3.18 -18.55 -19.70
C LEU A 420 -3.57 -18.76 -18.23
N THR A 421 -4.05 -19.95 -17.88
CA THR A 421 -4.35 -20.31 -16.49
C THR A 421 -3.80 -21.67 -16.13
N LEU A 422 -3.30 -21.81 -14.90
CA LEU A 422 -2.77 -23.06 -14.38
C LEU A 422 -3.78 -23.69 -13.42
N VAL A 423 -4.19 -24.91 -13.71
CA VAL A 423 -5.17 -25.68 -12.91
C VAL A 423 -4.43 -26.79 -12.17
N ALA A 424 -4.57 -26.83 -10.85
CA ALA A 424 -4.05 -27.92 -10.02
C ALA A 424 -4.92 -28.09 -8.78
N ASP A 425 -5.14 -29.35 -8.37
CA ASP A 425 -5.91 -29.67 -7.17
C ASP A 425 -7.32 -29.03 -7.13
N GLY A 426 -7.97 -28.97 -8.30
CA GLY A 426 -9.31 -28.39 -8.47
C GLY A 426 -9.38 -26.86 -8.44
N GLU A 427 -8.25 -26.17 -8.27
CA GLU A 427 -8.14 -24.72 -8.26
C GLU A 427 -7.51 -24.20 -9.54
N THR A 428 -7.89 -22.99 -9.96
CA THR A 428 -7.38 -22.31 -11.16
C THR A 428 -6.64 -21.04 -10.75
N SER A 429 -5.42 -20.83 -11.24
CA SER A 429 -4.65 -19.62 -10.97
C SER A 429 -5.36 -18.37 -11.46
N ARG A 430 -4.85 -17.20 -11.04
CA ARG A 430 -5.08 -15.96 -11.79
C ARG A 430 -4.53 -16.13 -13.23
N PRO A 431 -5.15 -15.49 -14.24
CA PRO A 431 -4.62 -15.50 -15.60
C PRO A 431 -3.26 -14.80 -15.67
N PHE A 432 -2.45 -15.17 -16.66
CA PHE A 432 -1.14 -14.58 -16.92
C PHE A 432 -0.75 -14.77 -18.40
N ASP A 433 0.26 -14.03 -18.85
CA ASP A 433 0.72 -14.09 -20.24
C ASP A 433 2.09 -14.77 -20.38
N ILE A 434 2.41 -15.25 -21.59
CA ILE A 434 3.78 -15.54 -22.02
C ILE A 434 4.09 -14.61 -23.20
N ASP A 435 4.97 -13.63 -22.98
CA ASP A 435 5.30 -12.60 -23.98
C ASP A 435 6.76 -12.13 -23.84
N ALA A 436 7.44 -11.89 -24.96
CA ALA A 436 8.81 -11.37 -24.99
C ALA A 436 8.89 -9.89 -24.57
N ASP A 437 7.81 -9.12 -24.74
CA ASP A 437 7.76 -7.68 -24.44
C ASP A 437 7.19 -7.40 -23.03
N LEU A 438 6.93 -8.45 -22.23
CA LEU A 438 6.15 -8.41 -20.99
C LEU A 438 6.55 -7.29 -20.02
N TYR A 439 7.86 -7.11 -19.81
CA TYR A 439 8.40 -6.18 -18.80
C TYR A 439 8.82 -4.83 -19.36
N GLN A 440 8.63 -4.59 -20.66
CA GLN A 440 9.10 -3.35 -21.30
C GLN A 440 8.45 -2.10 -20.71
N GLN A 441 7.15 -2.16 -20.42
CA GLN A 441 6.44 -1.02 -19.83
C GLN A 441 6.77 -0.86 -18.34
N LEU A 442 7.05 -1.95 -17.63
CA LEU A 442 7.39 -1.93 -16.20
C LEU A 442 8.62 -1.07 -15.92
N ARG A 443 9.61 -1.09 -16.84
CA ARG A 443 10.78 -0.19 -16.77
C ARG A 443 10.36 1.28 -16.66
N TYR A 444 9.45 1.72 -17.52
CA TYR A 444 9.07 3.12 -17.58
C TYR A 444 8.12 3.47 -16.43
N ASP A 445 7.15 2.62 -16.12
CA ASP A 445 6.23 2.82 -14.99
C ASP A 445 6.99 2.96 -13.67
N THR A 446 8.02 2.12 -13.46
CA THR A 446 8.83 2.20 -12.24
C THR A 446 9.70 3.46 -12.17
N LEU A 447 10.19 3.97 -13.30
CA LEU A 447 11.01 5.20 -13.37
C LEU A 447 10.16 6.48 -13.35
N ASP A 448 8.97 6.46 -13.94
CA ASP A 448 8.07 7.61 -14.00
C ASP A 448 7.50 7.99 -12.61
N TYR A 449 7.59 7.09 -11.63
CA TYR A 449 7.28 7.35 -10.21
C TYR A 449 7.96 8.60 -9.64
N PHE A 450 9.23 8.83 -10.00
CA PHE A 450 10.05 9.85 -9.36
C PHE A 450 9.58 11.27 -9.68
N TYR A 451 8.98 11.50 -10.85
CA TYR A 451 8.47 12.81 -11.23
C TYR A 451 7.34 13.29 -10.30
N PRO A 452 6.25 12.53 -10.07
CA PRO A 452 5.28 12.82 -9.02
C PRO A 452 5.89 13.02 -7.62
N ALA A 453 6.96 12.29 -7.27
CA ALA A 453 7.65 12.44 -6.00
C ALA A 453 8.47 13.74 -5.86
N ARG A 454 8.70 14.51 -6.94
CA ARG A 454 9.50 15.75 -6.88
C ARG A 454 8.89 16.83 -5.98
N SER A 455 9.68 17.31 -5.02
CA SER A 455 9.41 18.51 -4.21
C SER A 455 9.83 19.78 -4.95
N GLY A 456 9.26 20.94 -4.60
CA GLY A 456 9.69 22.24 -5.15
C GLY A 456 9.22 22.55 -6.57
N ILE A 457 8.46 21.67 -7.21
CA ILE A 457 7.91 21.84 -8.56
C ILE A 457 6.43 21.46 -8.60
N ALA A 458 5.66 22.15 -9.45
CA ALA A 458 4.29 21.76 -9.76
C ALA A 458 4.33 20.51 -10.65
N ILE A 459 3.46 19.55 -10.37
CA ILE A 459 3.33 18.36 -11.21
C ILE A 459 2.35 18.70 -12.33
N ASP A 460 2.83 18.65 -13.57
CA ASP A 460 2.04 18.96 -14.75
C ASP A 460 1.22 17.73 -15.13
N GLY A 461 -0.11 17.84 -15.04
CA GLY A 461 -1.02 16.77 -15.43
C GLY A 461 -0.95 16.40 -16.92
N ALA A 462 -0.42 17.28 -17.78
CA ALA A 462 -0.16 16.93 -19.17
C ALA A 462 1.00 15.94 -19.34
N ILE A 463 1.84 15.77 -18.31
CA ILE A 463 2.98 14.85 -18.27
C ILE A 463 2.61 13.63 -17.40
N ALA A 464 2.25 13.84 -16.14
CA ALA A 464 1.99 12.77 -15.17
C ALA A 464 0.56 12.18 -15.25
N GLY A 465 -0.33 12.78 -16.05
CA GLY A 465 -1.77 12.49 -16.04
C GLY A 465 -2.57 13.49 -15.20
N ASP A 466 -3.78 13.83 -15.65
CA ASP A 466 -4.60 14.90 -15.06
C ASP A 466 -4.88 14.69 -13.56
N ASP A 467 -5.02 13.43 -13.11
CA ASP A 467 -5.28 13.07 -11.72
C ASP A 467 -4.05 13.32 -10.80
N TYR A 468 -2.84 13.37 -11.37
CA TYR A 468 -1.59 13.67 -10.67
C TYR A 468 -1.20 15.16 -10.77
N ALA A 469 -2.04 16.02 -11.34
CA ALA A 469 -1.77 17.45 -11.36
C ALA A 469 -1.84 18.02 -9.94
N ARG A 470 -0.73 18.61 -9.45
CA ARG A 470 -0.72 19.32 -8.16
C ARG A 470 0.12 20.59 -8.18
N PRO A 471 -0.18 21.59 -7.33
CA PRO A 471 0.70 22.73 -7.12
C PRO A 471 2.09 22.30 -6.62
N ALA A 472 3.06 23.22 -6.74
CA ALA A 472 4.38 23.01 -6.17
C ALA A 472 4.30 22.97 -4.64
N GLY A 473 4.79 21.88 -4.05
CA GLY A 473 4.94 21.77 -2.61
C GLY A 473 6.26 22.37 -2.15
N HIS A 474 6.26 22.90 -0.93
CA HIS A 474 7.47 23.36 -0.24
C HIS A 474 8.28 24.40 -1.02
N VAL A 475 7.58 25.42 -1.53
CA VAL A 475 8.18 26.56 -2.27
C VAL A 475 8.07 27.90 -1.53
N GLY A 476 7.88 27.88 -0.21
CA GLY A 476 7.78 29.10 0.61
C GLY A 476 6.51 29.92 0.38
N VAL A 477 5.50 29.33 -0.24
CA VAL A 477 4.17 29.93 -0.43
C VAL A 477 3.25 29.39 0.65
N ALA A 478 2.60 30.27 1.41
CA ALA A 478 1.70 29.87 2.49
C ALA A 478 0.62 28.89 1.98
N PRO A 479 0.33 27.80 2.72
CA PRO A 479 0.72 27.56 4.11
C PRO A 479 2.15 27.05 4.35
N ASN A 480 2.88 26.62 3.32
CA ASN A 480 4.23 26.09 3.49
C ASN A 480 5.18 27.08 4.18
N GLN A 481 5.97 26.56 5.12
CA GLN A 481 7.02 27.29 5.83
C GLN A 481 8.45 26.89 5.41
N GLY A 482 8.57 26.20 4.28
CA GLY A 482 9.81 25.80 3.62
C GLY A 482 9.56 25.56 2.12
N ASP A 483 10.54 25.22 1.31
CA ASP A 483 11.93 24.92 1.63
C ASP A 483 12.91 25.98 1.09
N THR A 484 12.43 27.18 0.74
CA THR A 484 13.25 28.25 0.13
C THR A 484 14.08 29.06 1.12
N ASP A 485 13.81 28.94 2.42
CA ASP A 485 14.52 29.63 3.51
C ASP A 485 14.33 28.86 4.83
N VAL A 486 15.01 27.73 4.98
CA VAL A 486 14.81 26.76 6.07
C VAL A 486 15.85 26.95 7.18
N PRO A 487 15.46 27.11 8.46
CA PRO A 487 16.39 27.14 9.58
C PRO A 487 16.94 25.77 9.93
N CYS A 488 18.05 25.72 10.66
CA CYS A 488 18.37 24.52 11.43
C CYS A 488 17.34 24.28 12.52
N ILE A 489 17.06 22.99 12.79
CA ILE A 489 16.21 22.59 13.90
C ILE A 489 16.74 23.22 15.20
N GLY A 490 15.80 23.68 16.04
CA GLY A 490 16.13 24.25 17.34
C GLY A 490 16.84 23.25 18.26
N PRO A 491 17.27 23.68 19.46
CA PRO A 491 17.93 22.79 20.41
C PRO A 491 17.05 21.58 20.74
N ARG A 492 17.61 20.38 20.56
CA ARG A 492 17.00 19.09 20.93
C ARG A 492 17.94 18.33 21.85
N ASP A 493 17.39 17.61 22.83
CA ASP A 493 18.17 16.84 23.80
C ASP A 493 19.04 15.76 23.12
N TYR A 494 18.50 15.13 22.07
CA TYR A 494 19.21 14.10 21.29
C TYR A 494 20.30 14.65 20.36
N TYR A 495 20.42 15.98 20.23
CA TYR A 495 21.50 16.65 19.51
C TYR A 495 22.45 17.43 20.43
N ASP A 496 22.39 17.21 21.75
CA ASP A 496 23.23 17.88 22.75
C ASP A 496 23.20 19.41 22.62
N GLY A 497 22.01 19.97 22.36
CA GLY A 497 21.80 21.41 22.23
C GLY A 497 22.40 22.05 20.97
N TRP A 498 22.78 21.27 19.95
CA TRP A 498 23.27 21.79 18.67
C TRP A 498 22.28 22.77 18.04
N THR A 499 22.84 23.83 17.44
CA THR A 499 22.13 24.83 16.63
C THR A 499 23.06 25.35 15.54
N CYS A 500 22.50 26.05 14.55
CA CYS A 500 23.26 26.80 13.56
C CYS A 500 22.68 28.21 13.39
N ASP A 501 23.44 29.12 12.78
CA ASP A 501 23.09 30.53 12.59
C ASP A 501 22.71 30.91 11.15
N TYR A 502 22.55 29.92 10.27
CA TYR A 502 22.17 30.10 8.88
C TYR A 502 20.79 29.51 8.56
N ARG A 503 20.29 29.87 7.38
CA ARG A 503 19.10 29.31 6.74
C ARG A 503 19.46 28.96 5.31
N LEU A 504 18.87 27.91 4.75
CA LEU A 504 19.19 27.44 3.40
C LEU A 504 17.94 27.39 2.52
N ASP A 505 18.11 27.71 1.24
CA ASP A 505 17.19 27.25 0.19
C ASP A 505 17.55 25.81 -0.13
N VAL A 506 16.69 24.88 0.28
CA VAL A 506 16.79 23.45 0.02
C VAL A 506 15.57 22.96 -0.74
N SER A 507 14.98 23.80 -1.59
CA SER A 507 13.93 23.42 -2.55
C SER A 507 14.43 22.40 -3.58
N GLY A 508 13.52 21.62 -4.18
CA GLY A 508 13.85 20.50 -5.08
C GLY A 508 14.02 19.18 -4.32
N GLY A 509 14.58 18.18 -5.00
CA GLY A 509 14.72 16.80 -4.52
C GLY A 509 13.41 16.04 -4.52
N TRP A 510 13.42 14.80 -4.05
CA TRP A 510 12.23 13.97 -3.91
C TRP A 510 11.68 13.99 -2.48
N TYR A 511 10.36 13.94 -2.37
CA TYR A 511 9.73 13.41 -1.15
C TYR A 511 10.08 11.93 -1.03
N ASP A 512 10.48 11.53 0.16
CA ASP A 512 11.15 10.25 0.39
C ASP A 512 10.22 9.06 0.37
N ALA A 513 9.06 9.21 0.99
CA ALA A 513 8.12 8.13 1.18
C ALA A 513 6.68 8.64 1.12
N GLY A 514 5.80 8.14 2.00
CA GLY A 514 4.46 8.67 2.17
C GLY A 514 4.41 10.04 2.84
N ASP A 515 5.53 10.54 3.35
CA ASP A 515 5.72 11.85 3.97
C ASP A 515 6.34 12.90 3.05
N HIS A 516 6.41 14.15 3.54
CA HIS A 516 7.01 15.25 2.80
C HIS A 516 8.45 15.55 3.23
N GLY A 517 9.07 14.70 4.04
CA GLY A 517 10.49 14.79 4.38
C GLY A 517 11.38 14.44 3.20
N LYS A 518 12.62 14.92 3.25
CA LYS A 518 13.67 14.64 2.25
C LYS A 518 14.97 14.31 2.97
N TYR A 519 15.55 13.15 2.69
CA TYR A 519 16.58 12.53 3.53
C TYR A 519 17.79 12.15 2.69
N VAL A 520 18.96 12.68 3.05
CA VAL A 520 20.17 12.51 2.24
C VAL A 520 20.66 11.06 2.25
N VAL A 521 20.49 10.34 3.36
CA VAL A 521 20.94 8.94 3.47
C VAL A 521 20.08 8.03 2.59
N ASN A 522 18.75 8.11 2.70
CA ASN A 522 17.87 7.27 1.88
C ASN A 522 17.84 7.70 0.41
N GLY A 523 17.85 9.01 0.13
CA GLY A 523 18.03 9.53 -1.22
C GLY A 523 19.37 9.13 -1.84
N GLY A 524 20.41 8.93 -1.03
CA GLY A 524 21.75 8.53 -1.48
C GLY A 524 21.76 7.18 -2.19
N ILE A 525 21.23 6.13 -1.54
CA ILE A 525 21.08 4.83 -2.21
C ILE A 525 20.15 4.93 -3.43
N ALA A 526 19.07 5.71 -3.33
CA ALA A 526 18.08 5.82 -4.40
C ALA A 526 18.68 6.42 -5.68
N VAL A 527 19.33 7.58 -5.57
CA VAL A 527 19.96 8.24 -6.72
C VAL A 527 21.14 7.44 -7.24
N SER A 528 21.90 6.76 -6.38
CA SER A 528 22.97 5.86 -6.81
C SER A 528 22.45 4.75 -7.72
N GLN A 529 21.33 4.13 -7.36
CA GLN A 529 20.72 3.08 -8.16
C GLN A 529 20.13 3.58 -9.47
N LEU A 530 19.57 4.79 -9.55
CA LEU A 530 19.18 5.39 -10.83
C LEU A 530 20.40 5.64 -11.73
N LEU A 531 21.48 6.19 -11.17
CA LEU A 531 22.75 6.38 -11.87
C LEU A 531 23.33 5.03 -12.34
N SER A 532 23.30 4.00 -11.50
CA SER A 532 23.74 2.64 -11.85
C SER A 532 22.83 1.96 -12.88
N THR A 533 21.53 2.26 -12.90
CA THR A 533 20.59 1.78 -13.93
C THR A 533 20.99 2.32 -15.31
N TYR A 534 21.26 3.62 -15.41
CA TYR A 534 21.80 4.22 -16.63
C TYR A 534 23.20 3.68 -16.96
N GLU A 535 24.11 3.65 -15.98
CA GLU A 535 25.49 3.20 -16.20
C GLU A 535 25.54 1.75 -16.70
N ARG A 536 24.69 0.87 -16.16
CA ARG A 536 24.49 -0.48 -16.68
C ARG A 536 24.08 -0.48 -18.15
N SER A 537 23.08 0.32 -18.55
CA SER A 537 22.60 0.37 -19.94
C SER A 537 23.70 0.66 -20.95
N THR A 538 24.73 1.41 -20.55
CA THR A 538 25.85 1.78 -21.41
C THR A 538 27.03 0.80 -21.36
N ARG A 539 27.11 -0.06 -20.34
CA ARG A 539 28.29 -0.90 -20.05
C ARG A 539 28.05 -2.40 -20.17
N ALA A 540 26.87 -2.88 -19.78
CA ALA A 540 26.54 -4.29 -19.81
C ALA A 540 26.23 -4.73 -21.25
N ALA A 541 26.83 -5.82 -21.71
CA ALA A 541 26.56 -6.38 -23.04
C ALA A 541 25.14 -6.97 -23.16
N SER A 542 24.53 -7.26 -22.02
CA SER A 542 23.17 -7.77 -21.79
C SER A 542 22.12 -6.66 -21.64
N ALA A 543 22.46 -5.39 -21.89
CA ALA A 543 21.54 -4.26 -21.78
C ALA A 543 21.32 -3.55 -23.13
N ASP A 544 20.14 -2.97 -23.33
CA ASP A 544 19.86 -2.09 -24.47
C ASP A 544 20.28 -0.64 -24.18
N ALA A 545 21.40 -0.22 -24.77
CA ALA A 545 21.93 1.13 -24.64
C ALA A 545 21.01 2.25 -25.15
N GLY A 546 19.97 1.92 -25.93
CA GLY A 546 18.98 2.88 -26.43
C GLY A 546 17.75 3.05 -25.54
N ALA A 547 17.53 2.15 -24.58
CA ALA A 547 16.24 2.06 -23.90
C ALA A 547 16.04 3.08 -22.76
N LEU A 548 17.12 3.76 -22.34
CA LEU A 548 17.10 4.86 -21.37
C LEU A 548 17.69 6.13 -21.99
N ALA A 549 17.48 6.34 -23.29
CA ALA A 549 17.94 7.53 -23.99
C ALA A 549 17.11 8.79 -23.61
N ASP A 550 17.52 9.94 -24.12
CA ASP A 550 16.72 11.17 -24.09
C ASP A 550 15.32 10.90 -24.69
N GLY A 551 14.28 11.34 -23.98
CA GLY A 551 12.89 11.26 -24.40
C GLY A 551 12.21 9.92 -24.15
N THR A 552 12.62 9.17 -23.13
CA THR A 552 12.01 7.89 -22.76
C THR A 552 11.04 7.96 -21.57
N LEU A 553 11.20 8.93 -20.67
CA LEU A 553 10.39 9.07 -19.44
C LEU A 553 9.38 10.21 -19.55
N ALA A 554 8.34 10.15 -18.73
CA ALA A 554 7.34 11.20 -18.60
C ALA A 554 7.80 12.29 -17.62
N ILE A 555 8.79 13.09 -18.04
CA ILE A 555 9.37 14.16 -17.22
C ILE A 555 9.43 15.52 -17.97
N PRO A 556 9.55 16.66 -17.27
CA PRO A 556 9.65 17.98 -17.90
C PRO A 556 10.89 18.18 -18.78
N GLU A 557 12.00 17.53 -18.45
CA GLU A 557 13.30 17.64 -19.13
C GLU A 557 13.33 16.86 -20.46
N HIS A 558 12.34 16.00 -20.71
CA HIS A 558 12.21 15.19 -21.91
C HIS A 558 12.53 15.95 -23.21
N GLY A 559 13.54 15.48 -23.95
CA GLY A 559 13.96 16.04 -25.23
C GLY A 559 15.05 17.12 -25.14
N ASP A 560 15.77 17.23 -24.02
CA ASP A 560 16.83 18.22 -23.79
C ASP A 560 18.25 17.74 -24.15
N HIS A 561 18.37 16.50 -24.64
CA HIS A 561 19.60 15.78 -24.98
C HIS A 561 20.39 15.20 -23.80
N VAL A 562 19.79 15.15 -22.63
CA VAL A 562 20.24 14.32 -21.49
C VAL A 562 19.34 13.07 -21.44
N PRO A 563 19.90 11.89 -21.14
CA PRO A 563 19.09 10.71 -20.82
C PRO A 563 18.11 11.01 -19.68
N ASP A 564 16.82 10.81 -19.88
CA ASP A 564 15.79 11.26 -18.93
C ASP A 564 15.98 10.69 -17.51
N VAL A 565 16.49 9.46 -17.38
CA VAL A 565 16.84 8.85 -16.07
C VAL A 565 17.95 9.62 -15.34
N LEU A 566 18.86 10.24 -16.09
CA LEU A 566 19.88 11.13 -15.53
C LEU A 566 19.30 12.49 -15.18
N ASP A 567 18.33 13.03 -15.92
CA ASP A 567 17.63 14.25 -15.50
C ASP A 567 16.89 14.07 -14.18
N GLU A 568 16.24 12.92 -14.01
CA GLU A 568 15.61 12.56 -12.75
C GLU A 568 16.66 12.45 -11.64
N ALA A 569 17.78 11.74 -11.86
CA ALA A 569 18.87 11.67 -10.89
C ALA A 569 19.50 13.06 -10.58
N ARG A 570 19.59 13.94 -11.59
CA ARG A 570 20.08 15.32 -11.44
C ARG A 570 19.19 16.11 -10.50
N TRP A 571 17.87 15.90 -10.51
CA TRP A 571 16.94 16.58 -9.61
C TRP A 571 17.29 16.39 -8.13
N GLU A 572 17.64 15.16 -7.75
CA GLU A 572 18.05 14.83 -6.40
C GLU A 572 19.49 15.27 -6.10
N LEU A 573 20.42 15.11 -7.04
CA LEU A 573 21.80 15.58 -6.89
C LEU A 573 21.86 17.10 -6.65
N GLU A 574 21.09 17.89 -7.40
CA GLU A 574 21.02 19.35 -7.20
C GLU A 574 20.47 19.72 -5.82
N TRP A 575 19.51 18.96 -5.29
CA TRP A 575 19.03 19.13 -3.92
C TRP A 575 20.09 18.77 -2.87
N MET A 576 20.76 17.62 -3.02
CA MET A 576 21.82 17.20 -2.10
C MET A 576 22.96 18.21 -1.99
N LEU A 577 23.33 18.87 -3.09
CA LEU A 577 24.33 19.95 -3.06
C LEU A 577 23.90 21.15 -2.20
N LYS A 578 22.60 21.46 -2.13
CA LYS A 578 22.04 22.52 -1.28
C LYS A 578 22.08 22.15 0.21
N MET A 579 22.23 20.87 0.55
CA MET A 579 22.25 20.37 1.92
C MET A 579 23.64 20.46 2.58
N ILE A 580 24.67 20.95 1.88
CA ILE A 580 26.02 21.16 2.45
C ILE A 580 26.00 22.35 3.41
N ALA A 581 26.38 22.14 4.67
CA ALA A 581 26.46 23.16 5.69
C ALA A 581 27.51 24.22 5.32
N PRO A 582 27.15 25.52 5.20
CA PRO A 582 28.06 26.55 4.71
C PRO A 582 29.02 27.08 5.79
N SER A 583 28.67 26.93 7.07
CA SER A 583 29.41 27.48 8.21
C SER A 583 29.10 26.72 9.50
N GLY A 584 29.73 27.14 10.61
CA GLY A 584 29.52 26.54 11.93
C GLY A 584 30.43 25.35 12.21
N GLU A 585 30.10 24.58 13.25
CA GLU A 585 30.90 23.43 13.72
C GLU A 585 31.11 22.35 12.64
N TYR A 586 30.10 22.14 11.80
CA TYR A 586 30.07 21.10 10.77
C TYR A 586 30.13 21.67 9.34
N ALA A 587 30.79 22.81 9.15
CA ALA A 587 30.95 23.41 7.82
C ALA A 587 31.58 22.40 6.83
N GLY A 588 30.96 22.22 5.67
CA GLY A 588 31.36 21.23 4.65
C GLY A 588 30.77 19.83 4.85
N MET A 589 30.17 19.52 6.00
CA MET A 589 29.35 18.32 6.17
C MET A 589 27.95 18.55 5.59
N VAL A 590 27.18 17.48 5.43
CA VAL A 590 25.84 17.52 4.83
C VAL A 590 24.77 17.30 5.89
N HIS A 591 23.76 18.18 5.91
CA HIS A 591 22.56 18.04 6.73
C HIS A 591 21.89 16.68 6.47
N HIS A 592 21.54 15.96 7.53
CA HIS A 592 21.04 14.60 7.41
C HIS A 592 19.70 14.52 6.64
N LYS A 593 18.82 15.50 6.90
CA LYS A 593 17.46 15.58 6.34
C LYS A 593 16.88 16.98 6.48
N VAL A 594 15.83 17.27 5.72
CA VAL A 594 14.90 18.40 5.93
C VAL A 594 13.48 17.85 6.00
N HIS A 595 12.76 18.18 7.07
CA HIS A 595 11.41 17.68 7.29
C HIS A 595 10.60 18.64 8.19
N ASP A 596 9.34 18.29 8.42
CA ASP A 596 8.40 18.97 9.32
C ASP A 596 8.83 18.80 10.78
N GLU A 597 8.61 19.79 11.66
CA GLU A 597 8.88 19.62 13.11
C GLU A 597 7.81 18.81 13.86
N GLY A 598 6.87 18.17 13.15
CA GLY A 598 5.87 17.26 13.69
C GLY A 598 5.16 16.50 12.58
N TRP A 599 4.79 15.24 12.85
CA TRP A 599 4.15 14.39 11.85
C TRP A 599 2.80 14.95 11.42
N THR A 600 2.58 15.09 10.11
CA THR A 600 1.30 15.48 9.52
C THR A 600 0.41 14.25 9.30
N GLY A 601 -0.92 14.44 9.26
CA GLY A 601 -1.89 13.37 9.00
C GLY A 601 -2.19 13.15 7.52
N LEU A 602 -3.01 12.12 7.25
CA LEU A 602 -3.54 11.82 5.91
C LEU A 602 -4.99 12.33 5.75
N PRO A 603 -5.43 12.67 4.52
CA PRO A 603 -4.60 13.01 3.36
C PRO A 603 -4.04 14.44 3.50
N LEU A 604 -2.94 14.74 2.80
CA LEU A 604 -2.35 16.08 2.76
C LEU A 604 -1.58 16.31 1.45
N LEU A 605 -1.94 17.34 0.69
CA LEU A 605 -1.12 17.76 -0.44
C LEU A 605 0.16 18.46 0.05
N PRO A 606 1.30 18.28 -0.64
CA PRO A 606 2.54 18.96 -0.29
C PRO A 606 2.45 20.50 -0.24
N SER A 607 1.56 21.10 -1.04
CA SER A 607 1.33 22.56 -1.05
C SER A 607 0.51 23.06 0.14
N ASP A 608 -0.23 22.17 0.80
CA ASP A 608 -1.12 22.49 1.91
C ASP A 608 -0.48 22.23 3.28
N ASP A 609 0.74 21.70 3.28
CA ASP A 609 1.52 21.47 4.49
C ASP A 609 1.86 22.77 5.22
N ALA A 610 1.35 22.91 6.43
CA ALA A 610 1.52 24.10 7.26
C ALA A 610 2.66 23.99 8.29
N GLN A 611 3.34 22.85 8.39
CA GLN A 611 4.36 22.64 9.41
C GLN A 611 5.59 23.53 9.19
N PRO A 612 6.24 24.00 10.26
CA PRO A 612 7.61 24.48 10.19
C PRO A 612 8.53 23.39 9.63
N ARG A 613 9.35 23.76 8.64
CA ARG A 613 10.40 22.90 8.07
C ARG A 613 11.73 23.24 8.70
N SER A 614 12.53 22.24 9.01
CA SER A 614 13.84 22.43 9.66
C SER A 614 14.91 21.49 9.12
N LEU A 615 16.14 22.00 9.02
CA LEU A 615 17.34 21.21 8.69
C LEU A 615 17.78 20.45 9.94
N ALA A 616 17.85 19.13 9.86
CA ALA A 616 18.44 18.32 10.91
C ALA A 616 19.97 18.52 10.96
N ARG A 617 20.59 18.20 12.10
CA ARG A 617 22.06 18.27 12.23
C ARG A 617 22.76 17.46 11.14
N PRO A 618 23.89 17.92 10.59
CA PRO A 618 24.71 17.09 9.70
C PRO A 618 25.08 15.73 10.31
N SER A 619 25.24 14.73 9.45
CA SER A 619 25.75 13.41 9.84
C SER A 619 26.87 12.95 8.91
N THR A 620 27.77 12.10 9.42
CA THR A 620 28.86 11.52 8.64
C THR A 620 28.31 10.66 7.51
N ALA A 621 27.28 9.84 7.77
CA ALA A 621 26.60 9.02 6.75
C ALA A 621 26.09 9.89 5.59
N ALA A 622 25.30 10.93 5.87
CA ALA A 622 24.77 11.84 4.85
C ALA A 622 25.89 12.52 4.03
N THR A 623 26.96 12.91 4.72
CA THR A 623 28.13 13.55 4.08
C THR A 623 28.83 12.60 3.10
N LEU A 624 28.98 11.33 3.47
CA LEU A 624 29.59 10.30 2.62
C LEU A 624 28.66 9.83 1.49
N ASN A 625 27.35 9.79 1.73
CA ASN A 625 26.36 9.53 0.69
C ASN A 625 26.48 10.57 -0.44
N VAL A 626 26.54 11.86 -0.11
CA VAL A 626 26.79 12.92 -1.11
C VAL A 626 28.16 12.77 -1.77
N ALA A 627 29.20 12.38 -1.02
CA ALA A 627 30.51 12.13 -1.60
C ALA A 627 30.48 11.04 -2.69
N ALA A 628 29.79 9.94 -2.42
CA ALA A 628 29.66 8.81 -3.33
C ALA A 628 28.85 9.18 -4.58
N VAL A 629 27.61 9.66 -4.40
CA VAL A 629 26.69 9.92 -5.52
C VAL A 629 27.12 11.11 -6.37
N ALA A 630 27.76 12.13 -5.78
CA ALA A 630 28.34 13.21 -6.57
C ALA A 630 29.57 12.76 -7.37
N ALA A 631 30.39 11.84 -6.85
CA ALA A 631 31.47 11.24 -7.66
C ALA A 631 30.89 10.41 -8.82
N GLN A 632 29.89 9.58 -8.56
CA GLN A 632 29.18 8.82 -9.59
C GLN A 632 28.54 9.71 -10.65
N GLY A 633 27.79 10.73 -10.25
CA GLY A 633 27.23 11.71 -11.18
C GLY A 633 28.33 12.43 -11.96
N ALA A 634 29.45 12.81 -11.35
CA ALA A 634 30.52 13.53 -12.02
C ALA A 634 31.17 12.75 -13.19
N ARG A 635 31.21 11.41 -13.14
CA ARG A 635 31.66 10.60 -14.29
C ARG A 635 30.58 10.47 -15.36
N LEU A 636 29.31 10.31 -14.98
CA LEU A 636 28.21 10.08 -15.92
C LEU A 636 27.79 11.35 -16.66
N PHE A 637 27.85 12.51 -16.01
CA PHE A 637 27.57 13.81 -16.63
C PHE A 637 28.77 14.39 -17.38
N ARG A 638 29.96 13.77 -17.32
CA ARG A 638 31.19 14.37 -17.84
C ARG A 638 31.10 14.81 -19.30
N ASP A 639 30.45 14.01 -20.13
CA ASP A 639 30.29 14.27 -21.56
C ASP A 639 28.97 14.96 -21.92
N LEU A 640 28.02 15.01 -20.98
CA LEU A 640 26.68 15.59 -21.16
C LEU A 640 26.64 17.06 -20.69
N ASP A 641 27.10 17.31 -19.46
CA ASP A 641 27.20 18.62 -18.83
C ASP A 641 28.51 18.72 -18.03
N PRO A 642 29.64 19.10 -18.67
CA PRO A 642 30.94 19.16 -18.02
C PRO A 642 30.99 20.12 -16.82
N ALA A 643 30.18 21.19 -16.83
CA ALA A 643 30.15 22.17 -15.76
C ALA A 643 29.46 21.60 -14.52
N PHE A 644 28.33 20.91 -14.70
CA PHE A 644 27.68 20.18 -13.64
C PHE A 644 28.58 19.06 -13.08
N ALA A 645 29.24 18.31 -13.97
CA ALA A 645 30.19 17.27 -13.58
C ALA A 645 31.38 17.80 -12.75
N ASP A 646 31.90 19.00 -13.07
CA ASP A 646 32.95 19.65 -12.27
C ASP A 646 32.44 20.09 -10.89
N MET A 647 31.21 20.61 -10.82
CA MET A 647 30.58 20.98 -9.55
C MET A 647 30.38 19.75 -8.65
N LEU A 648 29.87 18.65 -9.22
CA LEU A 648 29.70 17.38 -8.52
C LEU A 648 31.03 16.82 -8.01
N LEU A 649 32.07 16.80 -8.84
CA LEU A 649 33.39 16.30 -8.41
C LEU A 649 34.00 17.16 -7.30
N ALA A 650 33.83 18.48 -7.37
CA ALA A 650 34.30 19.37 -6.31
C ALA A 650 33.56 19.12 -4.99
N ALA A 651 32.23 18.96 -5.05
CA ALA A 651 31.41 18.61 -3.89
C ALA A 651 31.86 17.27 -3.30
N ALA A 652 32.00 16.23 -4.13
CA ALA A 652 32.38 14.89 -3.73
C ALA A 652 33.68 14.85 -2.92
N ARG A 653 34.70 15.57 -3.40
CA ARG A 653 35.99 15.69 -2.70
C ARG A 653 35.85 16.42 -1.37
N SER A 654 35.15 17.55 -1.38
CA SER A 654 35.00 18.40 -0.19
C SER A 654 34.20 17.71 0.93
N THR A 655 33.14 16.99 0.60
CA THR A 655 32.33 16.27 1.58
C THR A 655 33.08 15.04 2.10
N TYR A 656 33.82 14.31 1.25
CA TYR A 656 34.69 13.22 1.73
C TYR A 656 35.75 13.72 2.71
N GLU A 657 36.42 14.84 2.40
CA GLU A 657 37.39 15.47 3.31
C GLU A 657 36.74 15.90 4.64
N ALA A 658 35.53 16.47 4.59
CA ALA A 658 34.78 16.84 5.78
C ALA A 658 34.38 15.62 6.63
N ALA A 659 33.95 14.53 6.01
CA ALA A 659 33.63 13.28 6.70
C ALA A 659 34.86 12.66 7.39
N VAL A 660 36.03 12.69 6.73
CA VAL A 660 37.29 12.24 7.35
C VAL A 660 37.65 13.10 8.58
N ALA A 661 37.37 14.40 8.55
CA ALA A 661 37.58 15.30 9.69
C ALA A 661 36.54 15.08 10.83
N HIS A 662 35.35 14.60 10.48
CA HIS A 662 34.23 14.36 11.40
C HIS A 662 33.66 12.93 11.24
N PRO A 663 34.42 11.88 11.60
CA PRO A 663 34.10 10.50 11.20
C PRO A 663 33.02 9.81 12.04
N ALA A 664 32.50 10.47 13.08
CA ALA A 664 31.61 9.85 14.07
C ALA A 664 30.47 10.78 14.51
N VAL A 665 29.86 11.49 13.55
CA VAL A 665 28.68 12.33 13.78
C VAL A 665 27.45 11.56 13.28
N TYR A 666 26.79 10.86 14.19
CA TYR A 666 25.68 9.98 13.86
C TYR A 666 24.32 10.68 13.95
N ALA A 667 23.37 10.22 13.13
CA ALA A 667 21.96 10.57 13.28
C ALA A 667 21.36 9.70 14.41
N PRO A 668 20.75 10.31 15.44
CA PRO A 668 20.16 9.55 16.54
C PRO A 668 18.77 9.05 16.18
N ASP A 669 18.43 7.83 16.61
CA ASP A 669 17.10 7.22 16.38
C ASP A 669 15.96 8.10 16.92
N ALA A 670 16.22 8.80 18.03
CA ALA A 670 15.26 9.72 18.65
C ALA A 670 14.86 10.90 17.74
N ALA A 671 15.66 11.23 16.72
CA ALA A 671 15.30 12.24 15.71
C ALA A 671 14.16 11.79 14.77
N GLY A 672 13.70 10.53 14.88
CA GLY A 672 12.50 10.03 14.21
C GLY A 672 11.18 10.49 14.81
N ALA A 673 11.20 10.99 16.06
CA ALA A 673 9.99 11.38 16.78
C ALA A 673 9.41 12.74 16.32
N ASP A 674 10.24 13.58 15.68
CA ASP A 674 9.91 14.97 15.38
C ASP A 674 9.49 15.17 13.91
N GLY A 675 8.55 14.38 13.38
CA GLY A 675 7.91 14.67 12.08
C GLY A 675 8.65 14.20 10.83
N GLY A 676 9.59 13.27 10.96
CA GLY A 676 10.25 12.63 9.83
C GLY A 676 11.12 11.45 10.25
N GLY A 677 11.28 10.45 9.38
CA GLY A 677 12.04 9.21 9.65
C GLY A 677 13.45 9.47 10.20
N ALA A 678 13.93 8.59 11.08
CA ALA A 678 15.22 8.80 11.74
C ALA A 678 16.41 8.58 10.79
N TYR A 679 16.33 7.55 9.93
CA TYR A 679 17.45 7.03 9.14
C TYR A 679 18.77 6.98 9.94
N GLY A 680 18.64 6.52 11.19
CA GLY A 680 19.72 6.45 12.16
C GLY A 680 20.71 5.35 11.79
N ASP A 681 21.97 5.74 11.71
CA ASP A 681 23.08 4.83 11.46
C ASP A 681 24.27 5.20 12.36
N ARG A 682 24.87 4.17 12.97
CA ARG A 682 25.97 4.25 13.94
C ARG A 682 27.24 3.55 13.46
N ASP A 683 27.23 2.92 12.29
CA ASP A 683 28.40 2.33 11.65
C ASP A 683 28.50 2.89 10.24
N VAL A 684 29.41 3.86 10.05
CA VAL A 684 29.61 4.53 8.76
C VAL A 684 30.78 3.95 7.96
N SER A 685 31.27 2.76 8.36
CA SER A 685 32.46 2.16 7.74
C SER A 685 32.23 1.73 6.29
N ASP A 686 31.00 1.38 5.97
CA ASP A 686 30.50 1.06 4.64
C ASP A 686 30.26 2.30 3.78
N GLU A 687 29.74 3.41 4.29
CA GLU A 687 29.67 4.66 3.54
C GLU A 687 31.07 5.19 3.21
N PHE A 688 32.03 5.05 4.13
CA PHE A 688 33.42 5.42 3.86
C PHE A 688 34.01 4.58 2.72
N TYR A 689 33.71 3.28 2.70
CA TYR A 689 34.13 2.38 1.64
C TYR A 689 33.49 2.74 0.31
N TRP A 690 32.17 2.96 0.30
CA TRP A 690 31.42 3.31 -0.89
C TRP A 690 31.87 4.65 -1.48
N ALA A 691 31.97 5.71 -0.67
CA ALA A 691 32.43 7.01 -1.14
C ALA A 691 33.87 6.96 -1.69
N ALA A 692 34.77 6.21 -1.04
CA ALA A 692 36.12 6.00 -1.54
C ALA A 692 36.13 5.23 -2.87
N ALA A 693 35.27 4.23 -3.03
CA ALA A 693 35.11 3.48 -4.28
C ALA A 693 34.68 4.41 -5.42
N GLU A 694 33.64 5.21 -5.24
CA GLU A 694 33.14 6.11 -6.28
C GLU A 694 34.15 7.21 -6.65
N LEU A 695 34.83 7.78 -5.65
CA LEU A 695 35.90 8.76 -5.88
C LEU A 695 37.08 8.14 -6.62
N PHE A 696 37.47 6.90 -6.29
CA PHE A 696 38.51 6.18 -7.01
C PHE A 696 38.10 5.91 -8.46
N LEU A 697 36.90 5.36 -8.69
CA LEU A 697 36.38 5.07 -10.04
C LEU A 697 36.30 6.32 -10.92
N THR A 698 36.01 7.47 -10.31
CA THR A 698 35.85 8.74 -11.01
C THR A 698 37.20 9.44 -11.28
N THR A 699 38.20 9.27 -10.41
CA THR A 699 39.43 10.09 -10.45
C THR A 699 40.72 9.32 -10.66
N GLY A 700 40.77 8.02 -10.35
CA GLY A 700 41.99 7.23 -10.25
C GLY A 700 42.95 7.68 -9.13
N GLY A 701 42.47 8.48 -8.16
CA GLY A 701 43.28 9.04 -7.08
C GLY A 701 43.83 7.97 -6.13
N SER A 702 45.14 7.99 -5.87
CA SER A 702 45.84 7.00 -5.05
C SER A 702 45.41 6.98 -3.57
N GLU A 703 44.91 8.10 -3.08
CA GLU A 703 44.39 8.28 -1.73
C GLU A 703 43.07 7.51 -1.54
N TYR A 704 42.20 7.52 -2.56
CA TYR A 704 40.93 6.79 -2.53
C TYR A 704 41.16 5.30 -2.77
N GLU A 705 42.09 4.93 -3.65
CA GLU A 705 42.55 3.54 -3.80
C GLU A 705 42.99 2.96 -2.45
N GLN A 706 43.85 3.70 -1.72
CA GLN A 706 44.33 3.27 -0.41
C GLN A 706 43.20 3.16 0.61
N ALA A 707 42.23 4.10 0.58
CA ALA A 707 41.07 4.05 1.48
C ALA A 707 40.18 2.83 1.19
N VAL A 708 39.92 2.49 -0.08
CA VAL A 708 39.22 1.27 -0.48
C VAL A 708 39.98 0.05 0.04
N LEU A 709 41.27 -0.09 -0.30
CA LEU A 709 42.06 -1.28 0.04
C LEU A 709 42.27 -1.46 1.56
N ALA A 710 42.28 -0.38 2.33
CA ALA A 710 42.43 -0.41 3.78
C ALA A 710 41.10 -0.65 4.53
N SER A 711 39.95 -0.48 3.87
CA SER A 711 38.65 -0.66 4.50
C SER A 711 38.40 -2.14 4.85
N PRO A 712 37.87 -2.44 6.05
CA PRO A 712 37.46 -3.81 6.38
C PRO A 712 36.39 -4.33 5.41
N GLN A 713 35.54 -3.44 4.90
CA GLN A 713 34.46 -3.76 3.96
C GLN A 713 34.99 -4.27 2.62
N HIS A 714 36.25 -3.98 2.26
CA HIS A 714 36.86 -4.45 1.01
C HIS A 714 37.14 -5.96 0.97
N THR A 715 37.19 -6.62 2.13
CA THR A 715 37.37 -8.08 2.21
C THR A 715 36.28 -8.79 3.01
N ALA A 716 35.42 -8.05 3.70
CA ALA A 716 34.23 -8.59 4.34
C ALA A 716 33.24 -9.15 3.32
N ASP A 717 32.37 -10.04 3.80
CA ASP A 717 31.18 -10.44 3.07
C ASP A 717 30.11 -9.35 3.25
N VAL A 718 29.80 -8.66 2.15
CA VAL A 718 28.83 -7.54 2.10
C VAL A 718 27.50 -7.96 1.46
N PHE A 719 27.35 -9.24 1.10
CA PHE A 719 26.16 -9.79 0.43
C PHE A 719 25.53 -10.87 1.32
N THR A 720 25.02 -10.45 2.48
CA THR A 720 24.42 -11.35 3.47
C THR A 720 22.99 -11.73 3.08
N ALA A 721 22.44 -12.76 3.75
CA ALA A 721 21.04 -13.18 3.55
C ALA A 721 20.01 -12.09 3.89
N ASP A 722 20.39 -11.13 4.75
CA ASP A 722 19.53 -10.01 5.14
C ASP A 722 19.50 -8.90 4.08
N GLY A 723 20.37 -8.97 3.06
CA GLY A 723 20.47 -8.01 1.96
C GLY A 723 21.24 -6.74 2.36
N PHE A 724 21.03 -5.67 1.60
CA PHE A 724 21.62 -4.35 1.85
C PHE A 724 20.58 -3.24 1.65
N GLY A 725 20.86 -2.03 2.15
CA GLY A 725 19.90 -0.93 2.16
C GLY A 725 20.55 0.41 2.51
N TRP A 726 19.75 1.41 2.89
CA TRP A 726 20.19 2.79 3.12
C TRP A 726 21.25 2.95 4.22
N GLY A 727 21.29 2.05 5.20
CA GLY A 727 22.29 2.03 6.29
C GLY A 727 23.26 0.85 6.19
N SER A 728 23.42 0.28 4.99
CA SER A 728 24.36 -0.79 4.69
C SER A 728 24.78 -0.67 3.23
N THR A 729 25.66 0.29 2.93
CA THR A 729 25.94 0.80 1.58
C THR A 729 27.17 0.20 0.91
N ALA A 730 27.92 -0.69 1.58
CA ALA A 730 29.14 -1.28 1.02
C ALA A 730 28.89 -2.10 -0.25
N ALA A 731 27.70 -2.69 -0.39
CA ALA A 731 27.29 -3.40 -1.58
C ALA A 731 27.31 -2.50 -2.83
N LEU A 732 26.89 -1.23 -2.72
CA LEU A 732 26.88 -0.28 -3.84
C LEU A 732 28.30 -0.09 -4.40
N GLY A 733 29.26 0.28 -3.54
CA GLY A 733 30.65 0.44 -3.96
C GLY A 733 31.29 -0.87 -4.43
N ARG A 734 30.89 -2.02 -3.88
CA ARG A 734 31.37 -3.34 -4.32
C ARG A 734 30.92 -3.66 -5.75
N LEU A 735 29.65 -3.41 -6.06
CA LEU A 735 29.06 -3.64 -7.38
C LEU A 735 29.73 -2.73 -8.41
N ASP A 736 29.86 -1.44 -8.13
CA ASP A 736 30.47 -0.47 -9.06
C ASP A 736 31.96 -0.75 -9.29
N LEU A 737 32.73 -1.14 -8.26
CA LEU A 737 34.12 -1.57 -8.45
C LEU A 737 34.25 -2.81 -9.36
N ALA A 738 33.25 -3.69 -9.36
CA ALA A 738 33.22 -4.90 -10.19
C ALA A 738 32.80 -4.61 -11.64
N THR A 739 31.93 -3.63 -11.88
CA THR A 739 31.34 -3.35 -13.20
C THR A 739 32.06 -2.22 -13.94
N VAL A 740 32.53 -1.19 -13.24
CA VAL A 740 33.26 -0.06 -13.82
C VAL A 740 34.74 -0.47 -14.01
N PRO A 741 35.30 -0.39 -15.24
CA PRO A 741 36.71 -0.66 -15.45
C PRO A 741 37.59 0.35 -14.71
N SER A 742 38.60 -0.16 -14.02
CA SER A 742 39.57 0.64 -13.25
C SER A 742 40.87 -0.15 -13.05
N ASP A 743 41.92 0.54 -12.63
CA ASP A 743 43.22 -0.06 -12.31
C ASP A 743 43.31 -0.54 -10.85
N LEU A 744 42.18 -0.79 -10.17
CA LEU A 744 42.18 -1.23 -8.77
C LEU A 744 43.01 -2.52 -8.60
N PRO A 745 44.03 -2.52 -7.72
CA PRO A 745 44.76 -3.73 -7.41
C PRO A 745 43.83 -4.83 -6.86
N GLY A 746 43.84 -6.01 -7.48
CA GLY A 746 43.02 -7.15 -7.03
C GLY A 746 41.55 -7.09 -7.44
N ARG A 747 41.19 -6.28 -8.45
CA ARG A 747 39.81 -6.19 -8.99
C ARG A 747 39.17 -7.55 -9.31
N ASP A 748 39.93 -8.54 -9.77
CA ASP A 748 39.40 -9.89 -10.01
C ASP A 748 38.79 -10.53 -8.74
N SER A 749 39.37 -10.26 -7.57
CA SER A 749 38.80 -10.70 -6.28
C SER A 749 37.52 -9.95 -5.92
N VAL A 750 37.40 -8.69 -6.32
CA VAL A 750 36.16 -7.91 -6.18
C VAL A 750 35.05 -8.51 -7.05
N VAL A 751 35.34 -8.76 -8.33
CA VAL A 751 34.40 -9.46 -9.23
C VAL A 751 34.00 -10.82 -8.67
N ALA A 752 34.97 -11.62 -8.22
CA ALA A 752 34.70 -12.93 -7.62
C ALA A 752 33.82 -12.84 -6.36
N SER A 753 33.94 -11.78 -5.55
CA SER A 753 33.09 -11.59 -4.38
C SER A 753 31.63 -11.26 -4.72
N VAL A 754 31.38 -10.51 -5.80
CA VAL A 754 30.00 -10.26 -6.30
C VAL A 754 29.37 -11.56 -6.80
N VAL A 755 30.12 -12.33 -7.58
CA VAL A 755 29.68 -13.64 -8.09
C VAL A 755 29.40 -14.60 -6.93
N ALA A 756 30.24 -14.62 -5.90
CA ALA A 756 30.02 -15.46 -4.72
C ALA A 756 28.78 -15.04 -3.90
N GLY A 757 28.52 -13.74 -3.75
CA GLY A 757 27.30 -13.23 -3.12
C GLY A 757 26.05 -13.64 -3.91
N ALA A 758 26.07 -13.47 -5.24
CA ALA A 758 25.00 -13.93 -6.12
C ALA A 758 24.78 -15.45 -6.04
N ASP A 759 25.84 -16.25 -6.00
CA ASP A 759 25.74 -17.71 -5.77
C ASP A 759 25.05 -18.04 -4.45
N GLY A 760 25.30 -17.25 -3.39
CA GLY A 760 24.60 -17.35 -2.11
C GLY A 760 23.10 -17.10 -2.23
N TYR A 761 22.70 -16.03 -2.93
CA TYR A 761 21.27 -15.74 -3.17
C TYR A 761 20.59 -16.79 -4.05
N VAL A 762 21.23 -17.25 -5.12
CA VAL A 762 20.72 -18.32 -5.99
C VAL A 762 20.50 -19.62 -5.20
N ALA A 763 21.46 -19.97 -4.34
CA ALA A 763 21.35 -21.15 -3.48
C ALA A 763 20.21 -21.04 -2.46
N SER A 764 20.04 -19.86 -1.85
CA SER A 764 18.93 -19.58 -0.94
C SER A 764 17.59 -19.67 -1.65
N GLN A 765 17.46 -19.07 -2.84
CA GLN A 765 16.24 -19.08 -3.65
C GLN A 765 15.81 -20.50 -4.02
N ALA A 766 16.74 -21.37 -4.39
CA ALA A 766 16.45 -22.76 -4.75
C ALA A 766 15.83 -23.57 -3.59
N ALA A 767 16.00 -23.12 -2.34
CA ALA A 767 15.39 -23.73 -1.16
C ALA A 767 14.02 -23.11 -0.81
N GLN A 768 13.60 -22.04 -1.47
CA GLN A 768 12.34 -21.32 -1.19
C GLN A 768 11.24 -21.76 -2.17
N PRO A 769 10.15 -22.41 -1.71
CA PRO A 769 9.06 -22.83 -2.59
C PRO A 769 8.36 -21.66 -3.31
N TRP A 770 8.45 -20.45 -2.75
CA TRP A 770 7.94 -19.20 -3.33
C TRP A 770 8.90 -18.55 -4.34
N GLY A 771 10.14 -19.04 -4.49
CA GLY A 771 11.11 -18.47 -5.41
C GLY A 771 11.70 -17.12 -5.00
N SER A 772 11.54 -16.69 -3.74
CA SER A 772 12.15 -15.45 -3.23
C SER A 772 13.67 -15.60 -3.07
N VAL A 773 14.43 -14.59 -3.50
CA VAL A 773 15.87 -14.45 -3.21
C VAL A 773 16.15 -13.86 -1.82
N TYR A 774 15.12 -13.37 -1.13
CA TYR A 774 15.21 -12.88 0.25
C TYR A 774 14.71 -13.97 1.20
N SER A 775 15.64 -14.48 2.01
CA SER A 775 15.39 -15.54 2.99
C SER A 775 16.16 -15.21 4.28
N PRO A 776 15.72 -14.18 5.02
CA PRO A 776 16.39 -13.77 6.24
C PRO A 776 16.38 -14.90 7.26
N SER A 777 17.39 -14.91 8.14
CA SER A 777 17.48 -15.91 9.22
C SER A 777 16.49 -15.64 10.36
N GLY A 778 15.93 -14.43 10.41
CA GLY A 778 14.95 -13.97 11.41
C GLY A 778 13.69 -13.43 10.75
N ASP A 779 13.23 -12.29 11.25
CA ASP A 779 12.01 -11.63 10.79
C ASP A 779 12.17 -10.97 9.42
N TYR A 780 11.07 -10.90 8.68
CA TYR A 780 10.97 -10.02 7.52
C TYR A 780 10.96 -8.57 8.02
N VAL A 781 11.84 -7.74 7.47
CA VAL A 781 12.02 -6.35 7.89
C VAL A 781 11.04 -5.41 7.19
N TRP A 782 10.83 -4.21 7.75
CA TRP A 782 10.19 -3.12 7.01
C TRP A 782 10.97 -2.84 5.73
N GLY A 783 10.29 -2.95 4.57
CA GLY A 783 10.91 -2.83 3.26
C GLY A 783 11.45 -4.16 2.71
N SER A 784 10.92 -5.30 3.16
CA SER A 784 11.36 -6.62 2.68
C SER A 784 11.23 -6.80 1.16
N SER A 785 10.25 -6.16 0.50
CA SER A 785 10.17 -6.11 -0.97
C SER A 785 11.41 -5.47 -1.59
N SER A 786 11.96 -4.42 -0.95
CA SER A 786 13.22 -3.81 -1.36
C SER A 786 14.41 -4.73 -1.13
N GLN A 787 14.40 -5.56 -0.09
CA GLN A 787 15.47 -6.55 0.10
C GLN A 787 15.47 -7.60 -1.01
N VAL A 788 14.28 -8.03 -1.46
CA VAL A 788 14.15 -8.87 -2.66
C VAL A 788 14.75 -8.15 -3.87
N ALA A 789 14.31 -6.93 -4.16
CA ALA A 789 14.80 -6.16 -5.31
C ALA A 789 16.32 -5.93 -5.27
N ASN A 790 16.88 -5.51 -4.13
CA ASN A 790 18.31 -5.29 -3.93
C ASN A 790 19.12 -6.57 -4.14
N ASN A 791 18.67 -7.71 -3.63
CA ASN A 791 19.33 -8.99 -3.87
C ASN A 791 19.30 -9.35 -5.36
N LEU A 792 18.20 -9.07 -6.07
CA LEU A 792 18.11 -9.26 -7.52
C LEU A 792 19.08 -8.34 -8.29
N VAL A 793 19.38 -7.13 -7.80
CA VAL A 793 20.42 -6.26 -8.39
C VAL A 793 21.79 -6.96 -8.34
N VAL A 794 22.15 -7.61 -7.23
CA VAL A 794 23.41 -8.35 -7.10
C VAL A 794 23.46 -9.52 -8.06
N VAL A 795 22.38 -10.30 -8.13
CA VAL A 795 22.28 -11.46 -9.03
C VAL A 795 22.34 -11.03 -10.49
N GLY A 796 21.59 -10.00 -10.89
CA GLY A 796 21.63 -9.44 -12.25
C GLY A 796 23.02 -8.88 -12.60
N THR A 797 23.70 -8.25 -11.66
CA THR A 797 25.07 -7.77 -11.86
C THR A 797 26.03 -8.94 -12.08
N ALA A 798 25.87 -10.07 -11.37
CA ALA A 798 26.65 -11.28 -11.62
C ALA A 798 26.37 -11.86 -13.01
N PHE A 799 25.14 -11.77 -13.53
CA PHE A 799 24.84 -12.11 -14.93
C PHE A 799 25.63 -11.22 -15.89
N ASP A 800 25.59 -9.89 -15.70
CA ASP A 800 26.29 -8.95 -16.59
C ASP A 800 27.82 -9.16 -16.59
N LEU A 801 28.38 -9.59 -15.45
CA LEU A 801 29.82 -9.87 -15.31
C LEU A 801 30.25 -11.20 -15.93
N THR A 802 29.37 -12.21 -15.98
CA THR A 802 29.76 -13.61 -16.27
C THR A 802 29.10 -14.19 -17.51
N GLY A 803 27.90 -13.72 -17.87
CA GLY A 803 27.01 -14.34 -18.85
C GLY A 803 26.44 -15.69 -18.43
N ASP A 804 26.52 -16.07 -17.15
CA ASP A 804 25.98 -17.36 -16.67
C ASP A 804 24.46 -17.28 -16.49
N GLU A 805 23.74 -18.02 -17.32
CA GLU A 805 22.27 -18.08 -17.38
C GLU A 805 21.59 -18.43 -16.05
N LYS A 806 22.28 -19.07 -15.10
CA LYS A 806 21.71 -19.34 -13.78
C LYS A 806 21.31 -18.05 -13.04
N TYR A 807 22.05 -16.96 -13.25
CA TYR A 807 21.76 -15.67 -12.62
C TYR A 807 20.57 -15.00 -13.28
N ARG A 808 20.50 -14.99 -14.62
CA ARG A 808 19.32 -14.53 -15.36
C ARG A 808 18.05 -15.29 -14.94
N THR A 809 18.15 -16.61 -14.84
CA THR A 809 17.08 -17.49 -14.35
C THR A 809 16.65 -17.07 -12.95
N SER A 810 17.59 -16.85 -12.04
CA SER A 810 17.29 -16.44 -10.67
C SER A 810 16.60 -15.07 -10.59
N VAL A 811 16.98 -14.10 -11.45
CA VAL A 811 16.30 -12.80 -11.50
C VAL A 811 14.85 -12.95 -11.98
N LEU A 812 14.62 -13.70 -13.05
CA LEU A 812 13.29 -13.95 -13.59
C LEU A 812 12.37 -14.67 -12.59
N GLU A 813 12.89 -15.66 -11.86
CA GLU A 813 12.11 -16.33 -10.82
C GLU A 813 11.90 -15.44 -9.59
N GLY A 814 12.86 -14.57 -9.26
CA GLY A 814 12.78 -13.71 -8.09
C GLY A 814 11.73 -12.61 -8.22
N VAL A 815 11.51 -12.09 -9.44
CA VAL A 815 10.45 -11.10 -9.67
C VAL A 815 9.05 -11.72 -9.58
N ASP A 816 8.90 -13.03 -9.85
CA ASP A 816 7.61 -13.72 -9.69
C ASP A 816 7.06 -13.54 -8.26
N TYR A 817 7.94 -13.54 -7.25
CA TYR A 817 7.56 -13.30 -5.86
C TYR A 817 6.96 -11.92 -5.66
N LEU A 818 7.51 -10.88 -6.29
CA LEU A 818 7.01 -9.50 -6.19
C LEU A 818 5.70 -9.30 -6.96
N LEU A 819 5.45 -10.13 -7.98
CA LEU A 819 4.30 -10.05 -8.88
C LEU A 819 3.22 -11.11 -8.62
N GLY A 820 3.20 -11.73 -7.43
CA GLY A 820 2.07 -12.55 -6.97
C GLY A 820 2.37 -14.02 -6.67
N ARG A 821 3.56 -14.55 -6.99
CA ARG A 821 4.00 -15.89 -6.57
C ARG A 821 4.50 -15.88 -5.13
N ASN A 822 3.63 -15.49 -4.20
CA ASN A 822 3.91 -15.41 -2.78
C ASN A 822 2.73 -15.94 -1.95
N ALA A 823 2.92 -15.99 -0.63
CA ALA A 823 1.95 -16.55 0.30
C ALA A 823 0.57 -15.86 0.24
N LEU A 824 0.56 -14.56 -0.10
CA LEU A 824 -0.64 -13.74 -0.14
C LEU A 824 -1.30 -13.71 -1.51
N ASN A 825 -0.65 -14.24 -2.55
CA ASN A 825 -1.09 -14.06 -3.95
C ASN A 825 -1.27 -12.58 -4.30
N GLN A 826 -0.32 -11.76 -3.86
CA GLN A 826 -0.38 -10.30 -3.96
C GLN A 826 0.74 -9.82 -4.87
N SER A 827 0.43 -9.04 -5.90
CA SER A 827 1.48 -8.21 -6.50
C SER A 827 1.73 -6.99 -5.62
N TYR A 828 2.98 -6.78 -5.23
CA TYR A 828 3.39 -5.61 -4.44
C TYR A 828 3.64 -4.37 -5.33
N VAL A 829 3.49 -4.50 -6.65
CA VAL A 829 3.69 -3.43 -7.63
C VAL A 829 2.34 -2.97 -8.15
N THR A 830 2.00 -1.70 -7.96
CA THR A 830 0.71 -1.12 -8.35
C THR A 830 0.47 -1.25 -9.86
N GLY A 831 -0.75 -1.63 -10.24
CA GLY A 831 -1.16 -1.77 -11.63
C GLY A 831 -0.54 -2.95 -12.40
N TRP A 832 0.31 -3.76 -11.77
CA TRP A 832 0.95 -4.93 -12.38
C TRP A 832 0.46 -6.20 -11.71
N GLY A 833 -0.39 -6.97 -12.41
CA GLY A 833 -1.01 -8.20 -11.92
C GLY A 833 -2.50 -8.04 -11.56
N GLU A 834 -3.22 -9.15 -11.51
CA GLU A 834 -4.67 -9.19 -11.28
C GLU A 834 -5.11 -8.69 -9.90
N VAL A 835 -4.26 -8.86 -8.89
CA VAL A 835 -4.41 -8.31 -7.53
C VAL A 835 -3.13 -7.59 -7.15
N ALA A 836 -3.05 -6.33 -7.57
CA ALA A 836 -1.94 -5.43 -7.29
C ALA A 836 -2.21 -4.57 -6.06
N SER A 837 -1.13 -4.15 -5.38
CA SER A 837 -1.20 -3.14 -4.32
C SER A 837 -1.85 -1.88 -4.89
N HIS A 838 -2.70 -1.22 -4.11
CA HIS A 838 -3.42 -0.03 -4.60
C HIS A 838 -3.76 0.99 -3.50
N GLN A 839 -3.46 0.69 -2.23
CA GLN A 839 -3.75 1.53 -1.07
C GLN A 839 -2.48 1.86 -0.29
N GLN A 840 -1.37 2.10 -1.01
CA GLN A 840 -0.09 2.34 -0.37
C GLN A 840 -0.11 3.61 0.49
N HIS A 841 0.50 3.57 1.67
CA HIS A 841 0.56 4.69 2.61
C HIS A 841 1.25 5.90 1.97
N ASN A 842 0.47 6.94 1.67
CA ASN A 842 0.97 8.19 1.10
C ASN A 842 0.02 9.36 1.41
N ARG A 843 0.56 10.52 1.78
CA ARG A 843 -0.23 11.73 2.06
C ARG A 843 -0.99 12.25 0.86
N TRP A 844 -0.40 12.18 -0.33
CA TRP A 844 -1.01 12.67 -1.56
C TRP A 844 -1.79 11.59 -2.29
N TRP A 845 -1.24 10.38 -2.44
CA TRP A 845 -1.88 9.28 -3.16
C TRP A 845 -2.91 8.53 -2.31
N ALA A 846 -3.87 9.28 -1.80
CA ALA A 846 -4.77 8.87 -0.74
C ALA A 846 -6.21 8.68 -1.23
N HIS A 847 -6.39 8.11 -2.43
CA HIS A 847 -7.71 7.84 -3.02
C HIS A 847 -8.65 7.06 -2.07
N GLU A 848 -8.12 6.14 -1.26
CA GLU A 848 -8.88 5.40 -0.25
C GLU A 848 -9.58 6.35 0.76
N LEU A 849 -8.92 7.45 1.13
CA LEU A 849 -9.46 8.43 2.07
C LEU A 849 -10.26 9.54 1.37
N ASP A 850 -9.84 9.97 0.18
CA ASP A 850 -10.48 11.01 -0.61
C ASP A 850 -10.47 10.61 -2.09
N PRO A 851 -11.62 10.18 -2.66
CA PRO A 851 -11.71 9.75 -4.06
C PRO A 851 -11.37 10.83 -5.10
N SER A 852 -11.18 12.10 -4.69
CA SER A 852 -10.69 13.16 -5.57
C SER A 852 -9.16 13.20 -5.71
N LEU A 853 -8.44 12.47 -4.85
CA LEU A 853 -7.00 12.29 -4.91
C LEU A 853 -6.64 11.02 -5.70
N PRO A 854 -5.47 10.98 -6.35
CA PRO A 854 -5.07 9.82 -7.15
C PRO A 854 -4.68 8.62 -6.28
N SER A 855 -4.74 7.42 -6.86
CA SER A 855 -4.05 6.23 -6.33
C SER A 855 -2.53 6.36 -6.53
N PRO A 856 -1.71 5.53 -5.86
CA PRO A 856 -0.28 5.48 -6.13
C PRO A 856 0.00 5.25 -7.64
N PRO A 857 1.04 5.88 -8.23
CA PRO A 857 1.40 5.69 -9.63
C PRO A 857 1.57 4.22 -9.98
N VAL A 858 1.14 3.80 -11.17
CA VAL A 858 1.42 2.45 -11.68
C VAL A 858 2.93 2.20 -11.66
N GLY A 859 3.34 1.02 -11.21
CA GLY A 859 4.75 0.65 -11.07
C GLY A 859 5.37 0.98 -9.71
N SER A 860 4.62 1.53 -8.74
CA SER A 860 5.13 1.80 -7.40
C SER A 860 5.20 0.54 -6.52
N LEU A 861 6.34 0.34 -5.86
CA LEU A 861 6.59 -0.83 -5.01
C LEU A 861 6.18 -0.57 -3.56
N ALA A 862 5.32 -1.44 -3.02
CA ALA A 862 5.00 -1.47 -1.60
C ALA A 862 6.15 -2.03 -0.77
N GLY A 863 6.29 -1.56 0.48
CA GLY A 863 7.31 -2.04 1.43
C GLY A 863 7.35 -3.56 1.62
N GLY A 864 6.18 -4.21 1.56
CA GLY A 864 6.04 -5.67 1.63
C GLY A 864 5.90 -6.21 3.05
N PRO A 865 5.93 -7.54 3.22
CA PRO A 865 5.73 -8.17 4.52
C PRO A 865 6.73 -7.69 5.57
N ASN A 866 6.26 -7.39 6.77
CA ASN A 866 7.10 -7.01 7.91
C ASN A 866 6.65 -7.78 9.16
N SER A 867 7.48 -8.70 9.66
CA SER A 867 7.17 -9.49 10.85
C SER A 867 7.84 -8.98 12.12
N GLN A 868 8.51 -7.83 12.07
CA GLN A 868 9.09 -7.17 13.23
C GLN A 868 8.03 -6.37 13.98
N ALA A 869 7.30 -7.02 14.89
CA ALA A 869 6.18 -6.40 15.61
C ALA A 869 6.52 -5.07 16.32
N GLY A 870 7.79 -4.87 16.71
CA GLY A 870 8.25 -3.61 17.30
C GLY A 870 8.28 -2.40 16.36
N SER A 871 8.14 -2.59 15.05
CA SER A 871 8.06 -1.52 14.04
C SER A 871 6.66 -1.32 13.47
N TRP A 872 5.66 -2.06 13.97
CA TRP A 872 4.32 -2.03 13.42
C TRP A 872 3.59 -0.73 13.73
N ASP A 873 2.85 -0.29 12.71
CA ASP A 873 1.81 0.70 12.85
C ASP A 873 0.58 0.14 13.57
N PRO A 874 -0.32 1.00 14.10
CA PRO A 874 -1.54 0.56 14.78
C PRO A 874 -2.45 -0.32 13.92
N THR A 875 -2.51 -0.11 12.60
CA THR A 875 -3.33 -0.92 11.67
C THR A 875 -2.81 -2.36 11.62
N THR A 876 -1.51 -2.53 11.38
CA THR A 876 -0.83 -3.83 11.34
C THR A 876 -0.87 -4.51 12.70
N GLN A 877 -0.66 -3.77 13.79
CA GLN A 877 -0.72 -4.31 15.16
C GLN A 877 -2.12 -4.80 15.53
N ALA A 878 -3.17 -4.10 15.08
CA ALA A 878 -4.56 -4.48 15.31
C ALA A 878 -4.98 -5.70 14.48
N ALA A 879 -4.48 -5.82 13.25
CA ALA A 879 -4.77 -6.96 12.38
C ALA A 879 -4.06 -8.25 12.84
N PHE A 880 -2.83 -8.13 13.37
CA PHE A 880 -2.00 -9.27 13.77
C PHE A 880 -1.67 -9.30 15.27
N PRO A 881 -2.66 -9.28 16.19
CA PRO A 881 -2.41 -9.19 17.63
C PRO A 881 -1.65 -10.40 18.19
N ALA A 882 -1.76 -11.57 17.54
CA ALA A 882 -1.04 -12.80 17.88
C ALA A 882 0.21 -13.04 17.01
N GLY A 883 0.57 -12.08 16.16
CA GLY A 883 1.57 -12.25 15.11
C GLY A 883 1.01 -12.89 13.83
N CYS A 884 1.85 -12.98 12.81
CA CYS A 884 1.56 -13.53 11.49
C CYS A 884 2.70 -14.46 11.04
N ALA A 885 2.49 -15.19 9.94
CA ALA A 885 3.61 -15.85 9.27
C ALA A 885 4.50 -14.79 8.60
N PRO A 886 5.84 -14.88 8.68
CA PRO A 886 6.73 -13.81 8.22
C PRO A 886 6.42 -13.25 6.82
N SER A 887 6.17 -14.11 5.82
CA SER A 887 5.87 -13.68 4.45
C SER A 887 4.41 -13.30 4.19
N ALA A 888 3.56 -13.34 5.23
CA ALA A 888 2.14 -12.99 5.18
C ALA A 888 1.77 -11.79 6.05
N CYS A 889 2.76 -11.13 6.68
CA CYS A 889 2.58 -9.94 7.50
C CYS A 889 2.47 -8.66 6.65
N TYR A 890 1.42 -8.55 5.83
CA TYR A 890 1.19 -7.41 4.94
C TYR A 890 -0.31 -7.11 4.83
N ILE A 891 -0.65 -5.83 4.71
CA ILE A 891 -2.03 -5.34 4.56
C ILE A 891 -2.02 -4.24 3.50
N ASP A 892 -2.82 -4.38 2.44
CA ASP A 892 -2.98 -3.33 1.44
C ASP A 892 -4.01 -2.31 1.90
N GLU A 893 -3.64 -1.48 2.88
CA GLU A 893 -4.46 -0.41 3.47
C GLU A 893 -3.60 0.82 3.71
N ILE A 894 -4.15 2.03 3.50
CA ILE A 894 -3.40 3.28 3.63
C ILE A 894 -2.93 3.56 5.06
N GLY A 895 -3.56 2.95 6.07
CA GLY A 895 -3.12 3.02 7.47
C GLY A 895 -1.85 2.23 7.77
N ALA A 896 -1.47 1.27 6.92
CA ALA A 896 -0.45 0.26 7.21
C ALA A 896 0.97 0.67 6.78
N TRP A 897 1.51 1.79 7.25
CA TRP A 897 2.82 2.29 6.80
C TRP A 897 3.99 1.31 7.03
N SER A 898 3.92 0.46 8.05
CA SER A 898 4.99 -0.51 8.34
C SER A 898 5.06 -1.68 7.36
N THR A 899 4.04 -1.87 6.51
CA THR A 899 3.98 -2.95 5.50
C THR A 899 3.67 -2.46 4.08
N ASN A 900 2.99 -1.32 3.94
CA ASN A 900 2.42 -0.87 2.67
C ASN A 900 2.75 0.60 2.34
N GLU A 901 3.80 1.19 2.90
CA GLU A 901 4.28 2.50 2.42
C GLU A 901 4.90 2.39 1.02
N VAL A 902 5.31 3.55 0.47
CA VAL A 902 6.19 3.72 -0.69
C VAL A 902 7.50 4.37 -0.24
N ALA A 903 8.61 4.14 -0.95
CA ALA A 903 9.84 4.90 -0.70
C ALA A 903 10.75 4.97 -1.92
N VAL A 904 11.51 6.06 -2.06
CA VAL A 904 12.43 6.29 -3.19
C VAL A 904 13.49 5.20 -3.34
N ASN A 905 13.99 4.65 -2.23
CA ASN A 905 15.00 3.58 -2.22
C ASN A 905 14.42 2.21 -2.61
N TRP A 906 13.15 1.96 -2.33
CA TRP A 906 12.45 0.76 -2.78
C TRP A 906 12.19 0.86 -4.28
N GLN A 907 11.75 2.05 -4.71
CA GLN A 907 11.46 2.33 -6.10
C GLN A 907 12.70 2.24 -6.99
N SER A 908 13.84 2.77 -6.54
CA SER A 908 15.08 2.73 -7.31
C SER A 908 15.59 1.30 -7.52
N ALA A 909 15.43 0.44 -6.51
CA ALA A 909 15.81 -0.97 -6.59
C ALA A 909 14.95 -1.73 -7.62
N ILE A 910 13.61 -1.57 -7.58
CA ILE A 910 12.74 -2.22 -8.58
C ILE A 910 12.92 -1.62 -9.97
N SER A 911 13.25 -0.32 -10.10
CA SER A 911 13.52 0.31 -11.39
C SER A 911 14.73 -0.30 -12.09
N TRP A 912 15.78 -0.62 -11.32
CA TRP A 912 16.95 -1.33 -11.84
C TRP A 912 16.57 -2.75 -12.28
N VAL A 913 15.80 -3.49 -11.47
CA VAL A 913 15.37 -4.86 -11.78
C VAL A 913 14.43 -4.89 -12.99
N ALA A 914 13.44 -4.00 -13.05
CA ALA A 914 12.56 -3.84 -14.20
C ALA A 914 13.34 -3.52 -15.48
N SER A 915 14.35 -2.66 -15.38
CA SER A 915 15.25 -2.37 -16.49
C SER A 915 16.05 -3.60 -16.94
N PHE A 916 16.55 -4.41 -16.01
CA PHE A 916 17.21 -5.68 -16.33
C PHE A 916 16.25 -6.63 -17.05
N LEU A 917 15.03 -6.83 -16.52
CA LEU A 917 14.02 -7.73 -17.07
C LEU A 917 13.62 -7.35 -18.50
N ALA A 918 13.42 -6.06 -18.75
CA ALA A 918 13.09 -5.52 -20.06
C ALA A 918 14.21 -5.67 -21.10
N ASP A 919 15.47 -5.88 -20.69
CA ASP A 919 16.56 -6.17 -21.62
C ASP A 919 16.64 -7.64 -22.07
N GLN A 920 15.81 -8.52 -21.48
CA GLN A 920 15.90 -9.96 -21.72
C GLN A 920 15.05 -10.40 -22.92
N ASP A 921 15.47 -11.50 -23.57
CA ASP A 921 14.78 -12.19 -24.68
C ASP A 921 14.41 -11.34 -25.90
N GLY A 922 15.13 -10.23 -26.11
CA GLY A 922 14.96 -9.41 -27.30
C GLY A 922 13.63 -8.67 -27.35
N GLY A 923 13.03 -8.40 -26.17
CA GLY A 923 11.86 -7.55 -26.09
C GLY A 923 12.13 -6.24 -26.85
N GLU A 924 11.24 -5.86 -27.74
CA GLU A 924 11.33 -4.59 -28.45
C GLU A 924 10.79 -3.50 -27.50
N PRO A 925 11.50 -2.37 -27.30
CA PRO A 925 11.07 -1.34 -26.37
C PRO A 925 9.64 -0.89 -26.68
N VAL A 926 8.79 -0.78 -25.64
CA VAL A 926 7.39 -0.36 -25.82
C VAL A 926 7.35 0.95 -26.59
N GLN A 927 6.55 0.93 -27.66
CA GLN A 927 6.35 2.11 -28.47
C GLN A 927 5.31 3.02 -27.79
N VAL A 928 5.76 4.14 -27.23
CA VAL A 928 4.90 5.15 -26.61
C VAL A 928 4.32 6.06 -27.69
N ALA A 929 2.99 6.15 -27.81
CA ALA A 929 2.34 7.05 -28.77
C ALA A 929 2.68 8.52 -28.47
N PRO A 930 2.69 9.42 -29.47
CA PRO A 930 3.17 10.77 -29.21
C PRO A 930 2.23 11.55 -28.30
N ALA A 931 2.74 12.29 -27.31
CA ALA A 931 1.97 13.22 -26.48
C ALA A 931 2.51 14.66 -26.62
N ILE A 932 1.64 15.67 -26.72
CA ILE A 932 2.10 17.05 -26.99
C ILE A 932 2.69 17.68 -25.74
N THR A 933 4.02 17.84 -25.71
CA THR A 933 4.77 18.49 -24.63
C THR A 933 4.87 20.01 -24.81
N GLN A 934 4.77 20.53 -26.05
CA GLN A 934 4.74 21.98 -26.28
C GLN A 934 3.73 22.38 -27.35
N GLN A 935 2.79 23.23 -26.94
CA GLN A 935 1.80 23.84 -27.83
C GLN A 935 2.39 25.09 -28.53
N PRO A 936 2.13 25.29 -29.84
CA PRO A 936 2.53 26.51 -30.52
C PRO A 936 1.71 27.71 -30.02
N LYS A 937 2.37 28.87 -29.90
CA LYS A 937 1.76 30.13 -29.48
C LYS A 937 1.38 31.00 -30.68
N ASP A 938 0.36 31.84 -30.52
CA ASP A 938 -0.03 32.86 -31.50
C ASP A 938 1.13 33.83 -31.79
N VAL A 939 1.31 34.21 -33.05
CA VAL A 939 2.38 35.12 -33.48
C VAL A 939 1.83 36.33 -34.22
N ARG A 940 2.50 37.48 -34.06
CA ARG A 940 2.16 38.73 -34.73
C ARG A 940 3.41 39.33 -35.39
N GLY A 941 3.28 39.76 -36.64
CA GLY A 941 4.41 40.35 -37.37
C GLY A 941 3.98 41.33 -38.45
N ARG A 942 4.91 42.20 -38.87
CA ARG A 942 4.71 43.13 -40.00
C ARG A 942 4.73 42.36 -41.31
N LEU A 943 3.98 42.83 -42.31
CA LEU A 943 4.02 42.24 -43.65
C LEU A 943 5.47 42.18 -44.17
N GLY A 944 5.91 41.01 -44.62
CA GLY A 944 7.27 40.74 -45.08
C GLY A 944 8.29 40.38 -43.98
N ALA A 945 7.94 40.49 -42.70
CA ALA A 945 8.77 39.98 -41.60
C ALA A 945 8.68 38.45 -41.51
N THR A 946 9.61 37.83 -40.80
CA THR A 946 9.60 36.39 -40.53
C THR A 946 9.08 36.12 -39.12
N VAL A 947 8.21 35.13 -38.97
CA VAL A 947 7.71 34.65 -37.67
C VAL A 947 8.00 33.16 -37.50
N THR A 948 8.03 32.73 -36.25
CA THR A 948 8.40 31.36 -35.87
C THR A 948 7.34 30.76 -34.97
N PHE A 949 6.90 29.55 -35.30
CA PHE A 949 6.14 28.67 -34.40
C PHE A 949 7.04 27.54 -33.92
N THR A 950 6.89 27.15 -32.66
CA THR A 950 7.59 26.01 -32.05
C THR A 950 6.57 25.08 -31.43
N ALA A 951 6.74 23.78 -31.61
CA ALA A 951 5.94 22.75 -30.98
C ALA A 951 6.83 21.53 -30.70
N ALA A 952 6.47 20.74 -29.70
CA ALA A 952 7.17 19.53 -29.31
C ALA A 952 6.16 18.44 -28.91
N ALA A 953 6.57 17.18 -29.03
CA ALA A 953 5.86 16.04 -28.52
C ALA A 953 6.84 14.96 -28.10
N SER A 954 6.48 14.20 -27.06
CA SER A 954 7.16 12.99 -26.63
C SER A 954 6.76 11.79 -27.49
N GLY A 955 7.39 10.64 -27.26
CA GLY A 955 6.97 9.34 -27.79
C GLY A 955 8.16 8.49 -28.24
N THR A 956 8.02 7.17 -28.15
CA THR A 956 9.07 6.20 -28.46
C THR A 956 8.61 5.29 -29.60
N PRO A 957 9.36 5.16 -30.70
CA PRO A 957 10.47 6.01 -31.13
C PRO A 957 10.08 7.49 -31.25
N ALA A 958 11.08 8.37 -31.15
CA ALA A 958 10.93 9.83 -31.25
C ALA A 958 10.00 10.23 -32.42
N PRO A 959 8.94 11.02 -32.16
CA PRO A 959 7.94 11.29 -33.18
C PRO A 959 8.44 12.22 -34.28
N THR A 960 8.10 11.87 -35.51
CA THR A 960 8.28 12.78 -36.64
C THR A 960 7.19 13.85 -36.65
N VAL A 961 7.54 15.10 -36.94
CA VAL A 961 6.59 16.21 -36.99
C VAL A 961 6.26 16.61 -38.42
N ARG A 962 5.01 17.03 -38.65
CA ARG A 962 4.56 17.71 -39.87
C ARG A 962 3.68 18.89 -39.52
N TRP A 963 4.02 20.06 -40.05
CA TRP A 963 3.16 21.23 -39.90
C TRP A 963 2.03 21.26 -40.91
N GLN A 964 0.86 21.70 -40.45
CA GLN A 964 -0.31 21.93 -41.26
C GLN A 964 -0.76 23.39 -41.11
N VAL A 965 -1.30 23.93 -42.20
CA VAL A 965 -1.95 25.25 -42.22
C VAL A 965 -3.41 25.10 -42.63
N ARG A 966 -4.28 25.89 -42.04
CA ARG A 966 -5.62 26.15 -42.59
C ARG A 966 -5.83 27.65 -42.74
N TRP A 967 -6.55 28.02 -43.79
CA TRP A 967 -6.99 29.39 -44.03
C TRP A 967 -8.45 29.50 -43.64
N CYS A 968 -8.77 30.42 -42.72
CA CYS A 968 -10.11 30.53 -42.12
C CYS A 968 -10.55 29.16 -41.53
N ARG A 969 -11.86 28.87 -41.54
CA ARG A 969 -12.41 27.56 -41.12
C ARG A 969 -12.28 26.46 -42.20
N GLY A 970 -11.26 26.55 -43.05
CA GLY A 970 -10.99 25.59 -44.13
C GLY A 970 -10.36 24.28 -43.64
N ARG A 971 -10.06 23.39 -44.60
CA ARG A 971 -9.35 22.12 -44.32
C ARG A 971 -7.88 22.38 -43.96
N TRP A 972 -7.34 21.52 -43.11
CA TRP A 972 -5.90 21.46 -42.85
C TRP A 972 -5.15 20.92 -44.07
N VAL A 973 -4.07 21.61 -44.45
CA VAL A 973 -3.18 21.24 -45.55
C VAL A 973 -1.76 21.15 -45.03
N THR A 974 -1.08 20.03 -45.26
CA THR A 974 0.34 19.86 -44.88
C THR A 974 1.22 20.86 -45.62
N ILE A 975 2.11 21.52 -44.89
CA ILE A 975 3.15 22.38 -45.44
C ILE A 975 4.31 21.50 -45.90
N PRO A 976 4.63 21.44 -47.21
CA PRO A 976 5.71 20.59 -47.70
C PRO A 976 7.06 20.97 -47.08
N GLY A 977 7.81 19.97 -46.59
CA GLY A 977 9.16 20.16 -46.03
C GLY A 977 9.22 20.71 -44.60
N ALA A 978 8.09 21.06 -43.98
CA ALA A 978 8.03 21.52 -42.60
C ALA A 978 8.02 20.33 -41.62
N THR A 979 9.19 19.68 -41.47
CA THR A 979 9.37 18.47 -40.66
C THR A 979 10.26 18.67 -39.43
N LYS A 980 10.40 19.92 -38.98
CA LYS A 980 11.14 20.27 -37.76
C LYS A 980 10.17 20.77 -36.68
N PRO A 981 10.52 20.63 -35.39
CA PRO A 981 9.76 21.21 -34.26
C PRO A 981 9.52 22.72 -34.43
N THR A 982 10.39 23.40 -35.18
CA THR A 982 10.30 24.83 -35.48
C THR A 982 9.86 25.08 -36.93
N LEU A 983 8.78 25.84 -37.11
CA LEU A 983 8.29 26.33 -38.39
C LEU A 983 8.55 27.83 -38.53
N THR A 984 9.35 28.21 -39.52
CA THR A 984 9.68 29.61 -39.83
C THR A 984 9.04 30.01 -41.16
N LEU A 985 8.24 31.08 -41.17
CA LEU A 985 7.51 31.54 -42.36
C LEU A 985 7.51 33.07 -42.49
N PRO A 986 7.49 33.62 -43.72
CA PRO A 986 7.25 35.05 -43.92
C PRO A 986 5.77 35.39 -43.67
N VAL A 987 5.54 36.54 -43.03
CA VAL A 987 4.22 37.13 -42.87
C VAL A 987 3.75 37.65 -44.22
N THR A 988 2.72 37.04 -44.78
CA THR A 988 2.11 37.44 -46.06
C THR A 988 0.67 37.92 -45.85
N LEU A 989 0.09 38.57 -46.86
CA LEU A 989 -1.34 38.94 -46.84
C LEU A 989 -2.26 37.71 -46.81
N LEU A 990 -1.79 36.56 -47.30
CA LEU A 990 -2.48 35.26 -47.15
C LEU A 990 -2.40 34.71 -45.72
N GLY A 991 -1.49 35.24 -44.90
CA GLY A 991 -1.34 34.91 -43.50
C GLY A 991 -2.43 35.45 -42.59
N VAL A 992 -3.25 36.40 -43.07
CA VAL A 992 -4.38 36.94 -42.32
C VAL A 992 -5.41 35.82 -42.10
N ALA A 993 -5.70 35.51 -40.84
CA ALA A 993 -6.58 34.41 -40.42
C ALA A 993 -6.11 33.00 -40.83
N SER A 994 -4.79 32.80 -40.94
CA SER A 994 -4.20 31.46 -41.04
C SER A 994 -3.93 30.90 -39.65
N GLU A 995 -4.23 29.62 -39.49
CA GLU A 995 -3.90 28.87 -38.29
C GLU A 995 -2.95 27.72 -38.63
N TYR A 996 -2.04 27.43 -37.70
CA TYR A 996 -0.97 26.46 -37.83
C TYR A 996 -1.07 25.44 -36.70
N ARG A 997 -0.85 24.17 -37.01
CA ARG A 997 -0.72 23.10 -36.01
C ARG A 997 0.37 22.13 -36.43
N ALA A 998 1.01 21.50 -35.46
CA ALA A 998 1.93 20.41 -35.69
C ALA A 998 1.22 19.07 -35.44
N VAL A 999 1.52 18.08 -36.27
CA VAL A 999 1.09 16.68 -36.09
C VAL A 999 2.35 15.86 -35.89
N PHE A 1000 2.45 15.24 -34.72
CA PHE A 1000 3.54 14.35 -34.33
C PHE A 1000 3.10 12.90 -34.55
N THR A 1001 3.98 12.06 -35.09
CA THR A 1001 3.64 10.68 -35.47
C THR A 1001 4.84 9.77 -35.30
N ASN A 1002 4.61 8.62 -34.68
CA ASN A 1002 5.51 7.48 -34.63
C ASN A 1002 4.71 6.18 -34.92
N PRO A 1003 5.33 4.99 -34.91
CA PRO A 1003 4.63 3.72 -35.12
C PRO A 1003 3.49 3.43 -34.12
N ALA A 1004 3.58 3.93 -32.87
CA ALA A 1004 2.55 3.73 -31.85
C ALA A 1004 1.32 4.63 -32.02
N GLY A 1005 1.45 5.81 -32.63
CA GLY A 1005 0.31 6.68 -32.85
C GLY A 1005 0.63 8.08 -33.36
N SER A 1006 -0.30 9.02 -33.13
CA SER A 1006 -0.11 10.42 -33.46
C SER A 1006 -0.82 11.36 -32.49
N ALA A 1007 -0.17 12.46 -32.12
CA ALA A 1007 -0.81 13.58 -31.43
C ALA A 1007 -0.75 14.86 -32.27
N THR A 1008 -1.74 15.73 -32.05
CA THR A 1008 -1.90 16.98 -32.80
C THR A 1008 -1.99 18.16 -31.85
N THR A 1009 -1.20 19.19 -32.08
CA THR A 1009 -1.23 20.40 -31.26
C THR A 1009 -2.55 21.15 -31.40
N ARG A 1010 -2.87 21.99 -30.41
CA ARG A 1010 -3.81 23.11 -30.58
C ARG A 1010 -3.32 24.01 -31.72
N ALA A 1011 -4.26 24.70 -32.35
CA ALA A 1011 -3.98 25.59 -33.47
C ALA A 1011 -3.50 26.96 -32.96
N ALA A 1012 -2.43 27.48 -33.56
CA ALA A 1012 -1.91 28.82 -33.31
C ALA A 1012 -2.16 29.73 -34.52
N SER A 1013 -2.54 30.97 -34.28
CA SER A 1013 -2.87 31.96 -35.30
C SER A 1013 -1.68 32.85 -35.66
N MET A 1014 -1.60 33.23 -36.94
CA MET A 1014 -0.72 34.31 -37.41
C MET A 1014 -1.55 35.57 -37.68
N THR A 1015 -1.17 36.70 -37.08
CA THR A 1015 -1.81 38.00 -37.34
C THR A 1015 -0.82 38.98 -37.98
N VAL A 1016 -1.27 39.66 -39.04
CA VAL A 1016 -0.49 40.72 -39.71
C VAL A 1016 -0.74 42.05 -38.99
N VAL A 1017 0.34 42.69 -38.53
CA VAL A 1017 0.29 44.05 -37.97
C VAL A 1017 0.29 45.05 -39.12
N LEU A 1018 -0.81 45.77 -39.29
CA LEU A 1018 -0.91 46.79 -40.34
C LEU A 1018 -0.23 48.09 -39.91
N PRO A 1019 0.38 48.86 -40.84
CA PRO A 1019 1.16 50.06 -40.49
C PRO A 1019 0.42 51.12 -39.66
N TRP A 1020 -0.91 51.13 -39.67
CA TRP A 1020 -1.74 52.08 -38.92
C TRP A 1020 -2.10 51.62 -37.49
N GLN A 1021 -1.81 50.37 -37.12
CA GLN A 1021 -2.05 49.82 -35.77
C GLN A 1021 -0.89 50.02 -34.79
N LEU A 1022 0.20 50.66 -35.22
CA LEU A 1022 1.41 50.93 -34.44
C LEU A 1022 1.49 52.39 -33.95
N ARG A 1023 0.35 53.06 -33.77
CA ARG A 1023 0.26 54.42 -33.21
C ARG A 1023 -0.27 54.41 -31.79
#